data_AF-A0A834GCS5-F1
#
_entry.id   AF-A0A834GCS5-F1
#
_cell.length_a   1.000
_cell.length_b   1.000
_cell.length_c   1.000
_cell.angle_alpha   90.00
_cell.angle_beta   90.00
_cell.angle_gamma   90.00
#
_symmetry.space_group_name_H-M   'P 1'
#
loop_
_entity.id
_entity.type
_entity.pdbx_description
1 polymer ?
#
loop_
_entity_poly.entity_id
_entity_poly.type
_entity_poly.pdbx_seq_one_letter_code
_entity_poly.pdbx_strand_id
1 'polypeptide(L)'
;MEEKVKLLTLVGAGALLGSVTTIALLRLYTRSVASQSSSKVTDSGGRGFTPETAAKGHDVCGDRNHGRASSDLLNDEIVSEQLTRYFPSSEERWDVGDLILHIELEQFLSNLSFKPYLSIKSRVDTFEEQQWVGIIWNIQFFGIESQHNVSASYVVVIGLGGVGSHAASMLLRSGVSRLLLVDFDQVSVSSLNRHAVATREDVGIPKAHCLKKHFSSIFPECLVEAKVLLYDASSEEEILSGLPDFVLDCIDNIDTKVALLAACVRRGLKVLSATGAGARADPTRIRVADLRESTNDPLSRAVRHRLRKDYGIEGGIPVVFSLEKPKAKLLPFKGPSGEEENPSDYQIVPGFRVRIIPVLGTIPAIFGQVMASYVITQLAGFEVQTEPLVNFDMDHYRVLHQRLIEHEELLYGTSMQVQVDVEEVMYIVKELWRGRSARDESMKDIGRGMWRSINDLMLVRWDRAKPADISNLILLRFKEADEHELQTLEDIKENEPEFFSRVASVLKRAELDFGFCCALIEFSVDRPSLGFLITQTDAFLFAPYGLEALLYSPMLPRAISRLSLRSVLPGLAGVWVTVFLTAVLMSEFVVNYFIIIVVVGLVTVFSTEDVNFQSVPDLQKSMYKVVDGFPCVRLLNLSGEIGCSNPGREKVVAPIVRYKNADKLAQLSAILVSLHEFDSFFLRVSNDVDFAKYVGGVLVESGTDVQNELKGVSMDEKFPQAEFSPYKNISYQWNPIGSGIMWNNYDFPVFLLSDSSTSTLKEAAIKNEGNKKAYTTDVAEFDLVMQTTKSGTRDSESCLKEGTCLPLGGYSVWSALPPVNTSSSESSKHIILAVASMDSASFFRDKSLGADSPISGLISLLVAVDALSRVVDDLGKQLVFVIFTGEAWGFLGSRRFLLELDQNSDAVNGLNSSLIDMILEVGSVGKGFSQGTKSFFAHTTQVSAATNETLNALKLAQHSLQSSDIDISTANASNPGIPPSSLMAFLRKNSQTSGVVLEDFDSAFTNQFYHSHLDDLSNINSSSIVAAASIVARTLYILASNKKDLTATTLSAINVNASLVEELMGCLLSCEPGLSCGLVNHYISPTNTCPSQYVGVLEGEPSSTPYPGYISDVSRFLWNFLAEKTSIPSESASSACPKNCSGANHLCVRSEIDGKGGCVVSTTRYVPAYSTRLKFESESWELLPPNSSDPMGLVDPVWTESNWRTIGLQVYTVQHAFYDTIVLLAGVSLTILAYLAILLIRSIINKALKQD
;
A
#
# COMPACT_ATOMS: atom_id res chain seq x y z
N MET A 1 -67.99 -0.49 -2.78
CA MET A 1 -66.95 -0.17 -1.76
C MET A 1 -66.26 -1.43 -1.26
N GLU A 2 -67.01 -2.51 -1.02
CA GLU A 2 -66.48 -3.78 -0.49
C GLU A 2 -65.54 -4.55 -1.44
N GLU A 3 -65.77 -4.51 -2.77
CA GLU A 3 -64.83 -5.11 -3.75
C GLU A 3 -63.52 -4.33 -3.89
N LYS A 4 -63.56 -3.00 -3.70
CA LYS A 4 -62.35 -2.17 -3.77
C LYS A 4 -61.42 -2.41 -2.58
N VAL A 5 -61.95 -2.82 -1.43
CA VAL A 5 -61.16 -3.16 -0.23
C VAL A 5 -60.51 -4.55 -0.34
N LYS A 6 -61.19 -5.53 -0.96
CA LYS A 6 -60.62 -6.87 -1.23
C LYS A 6 -59.52 -6.85 -2.30
N LEU A 7 -59.63 -5.97 -3.28
CA LEU A 7 -58.59 -5.76 -4.29
C LEU A 7 -57.33 -5.09 -3.67
N LEU A 8 -57.51 -4.17 -2.71
CA LEU A 8 -56.38 -3.53 -2.02
C LEU A 8 -55.60 -4.46 -1.10
N THR A 9 -56.26 -5.43 -0.44
CA THR A 9 -55.58 -6.40 0.44
C THR A 9 -54.81 -7.47 -0.34
N LEU A 10 -55.30 -7.90 -1.51
CA LEU A 10 -54.57 -8.83 -2.39
C LEU A 10 -53.33 -8.19 -3.03
N VAL A 11 -53.42 -6.91 -3.39
CA VAL A 11 -52.31 -6.12 -3.92
C VAL A 11 -51.25 -5.86 -2.84
N GLY A 12 -51.67 -5.63 -1.59
CA GLY A 12 -50.76 -5.46 -0.45
C GLY A 12 -49.95 -6.72 -0.10
N ALA A 13 -50.53 -7.91 -0.22
CA ALA A 13 -49.83 -9.19 0.06
C ALA A 13 -48.83 -9.58 -1.04
N GLY A 14 -49.14 -9.27 -2.31
CA GLY A 14 -48.23 -9.53 -3.45
C GLY A 14 -46.97 -8.66 -3.43
N ALA A 15 -47.07 -7.40 -2.98
CA ALA A 15 -45.95 -6.48 -2.86
C ALA A 15 -44.94 -6.92 -1.77
N LEU A 16 -45.42 -7.52 -0.69
CA LEU A 16 -44.59 -7.98 0.42
C LEU A 16 -43.78 -9.23 0.04
N LEU A 17 -44.40 -10.19 -0.67
CA LEU A 17 -43.70 -11.38 -1.21
C LEU A 17 -42.66 -11.04 -2.30
N GLY A 18 -42.90 -10.00 -3.10
CA GLY A 18 -41.95 -9.48 -4.09
C GLY A 18 -40.72 -8.81 -3.47
N SER A 19 -40.88 -8.09 -2.36
CA SER A 19 -39.77 -7.44 -1.66
C SER A 19 -38.81 -8.44 -0.99
N VAL A 20 -39.31 -9.54 -0.44
CA VAL A 20 -38.50 -10.58 0.23
C VAL A 20 -37.71 -11.44 -0.78
N THR A 21 -38.28 -11.71 -1.96
CA THR A 21 -37.61 -12.43 -3.06
C THR A 21 -36.51 -11.60 -3.71
N THR A 22 -36.70 -10.28 -3.84
CA THR A 22 -35.71 -9.36 -4.41
C THR A 22 -34.48 -9.18 -3.50
N ILE A 23 -34.68 -9.16 -2.18
CA ILE A 23 -33.59 -9.11 -1.20
C ILE A 23 -32.79 -10.43 -1.16
N ALA A 24 -33.44 -11.57 -1.35
CA ALA A 24 -32.78 -12.87 -1.45
C ALA A 24 -31.93 -12.99 -2.73
N LEU A 25 -32.39 -12.44 -3.86
CA LEU A 25 -31.67 -12.48 -5.14
C LEU A 25 -30.47 -11.52 -5.19
N LEU A 26 -30.57 -10.34 -4.58
CA LEU A 26 -29.45 -9.39 -4.48
C LEU A 26 -28.30 -9.89 -3.59
N ARG A 27 -28.57 -10.81 -2.65
CA ARG A 27 -27.53 -11.50 -1.86
C ARG A 27 -26.84 -12.65 -2.60
N LEU A 28 -27.41 -13.14 -3.72
CA LEU A 28 -26.83 -14.23 -4.51
C LEU A 28 -26.01 -13.72 -5.69
N TYR A 29 -26.38 -12.57 -6.25
CA TYR A 29 -25.64 -11.97 -7.36
C TYR A 29 -24.24 -11.46 -6.94
N THR A 30 -24.07 -11.02 -5.70
CA THR A 30 -22.76 -10.60 -5.15
C THR A 30 -21.79 -11.76 -4.88
N ARG A 31 -22.26 -13.02 -4.89
CA ARG A 31 -21.41 -14.21 -4.75
C ARG A 31 -20.95 -14.82 -6.08
N SER A 32 -21.62 -14.52 -7.20
CA SER A 32 -21.31 -15.13 -8.51
C SER A 32 -20.18 -14.44 -9.28
N VAL A 33 -19.84 -13.18 -8.97
CA VAL A 33 -18.76 -12.45 -9.65
C VAL A 33 -17.36 -12.88 -9.15
N ALA A 34 -17.30 -13.66 -8.06
CA ALA A 34 -16.05 -14.20 -7.51
C ALA A 34 -15.68 -15.61 -8.01
N SER A 35 -16.52 -16.30 -8.81
CA SER A 35 -16.29 -17.71 -9.18
C SER A 35 -16.03 -18.00 -10.67
N GLN A 36 -15.97 -16.99 -11.55
CA GLN A 36 -15.59 -17.16 -12.95
C GLN A 36 -14.12 -16.81 -13.21
N SER A 37 -13.19 -17.51 -12.56
CA SER A 37 -11.83 -17.71 -13.10
C SER A 37 -11.33 -19.16 -13.01
N SER A 38 -12.10 -20.08 -12.41
CA SER A 38 -11.67 -21.46 -12.19
C SER A 38 -12.67 -22.46 -12.78
N SER A 39 -12.62 -22.69 -14.09
CA SER A 39 -12.93 -24.01 -14.69
C SER A 39 -12.79 -24.00 -16.22
N LYS A 40 -11.61 -24.38 -16.71
CA LYS A 40 -11.46 -25.19 -17.94
C LYS A 40 -10.06 -25.78 -17.94
N VAL A 41 -9.99 -27.11 -17.84
CA VAL A 41 -9.08 -28.05 -18.53
C VAL A 41 -8.75 -29.23 -17.61
N THR A 42 -9.49 -30.32 -17.80
CA THR A 42 -9.09 -31.75 -17.78
C THR A 42 -10.34 -32.52 -18.21
N ASP A 43 -10.36 -33.56 -19.01
CA ASP A 43 -9.38 -34.29 -19.83
C ASP A 43 -10.23 -35.28 -20.65
N SER A 44 -9.83 -35.62 -21.88
CA SER A 44 -10.30 -36.84 -22.53
C SER A 44 -9.41 -37.26 -23.70
N GLY A 45 -8.68 -38.35 -23.49
CA GLY A 45 -8.70 -39.46 -24.45
C GLY A 45 -7.36 -39.89 -25.00
N GLY A 46 -6.64 -40.75 -24.27
CA GLY A 46 -5.54 -41.53 -24.81
C GLY A 46 -5.97 -42.62 -25.80
N ARG A 47 -5.04 -42.98 -26.70
CA ARG A 47 -4.96 -44.32 -27.29
C ARG A 47 -3.48 -44.61 -27.61
N GLY A 48 -2.94 -45.67 -27.01
CA GLY A 48 -1.51 -45.90 -26.84
C GLY A 48 -0.80 -46.60 -28.00
N PHE A 49 0.47 -46.94 -27.78
CA PHE A 49 1.16 -48.11 -28.33
C PHE A 49 2.42 -48.40 -27.49
N THR A 50 2.67 -49.68 -27.22
CA THR A 50 3.79 -50.28 -26.47
C THR A 50 5.04 -50.49 -27.36
N PRO A 51 6.20 -50.84 -26.77
CA PRO A 51 7.54 -50.63 -27.35
C PRO A 51 8.10 -51.87 -28.07
N GLU A 52 9.09 -51.68 -28.96
CA GLU A 52 10.37 -52.44 -29.02
C GLU A 52 11.13 -52.30 -30.36
N THR A 53 12.46 -52.39 -30.24
CA THR A 53 13.47 -52.92 -31.18
C THR A 53 14.02 -52.08 -32.35
N ALA A 54 15.32 -51.78 -32.19
CA ALA A 54 16.44 -52.11 -33.08
C ALA A 54 16.63 -51.35 -34.41
N ALA A 55 17.75 -50.61 -34.51
CA ALA A 55 18.97 -51.06 -35.21
C ALA A 55 19.76 -49.91 -35.88
N LYS A 56 21.07 -49.88 -35.58
CA LYS A 56 22.23 -49.60 -36.47
C LYS A 56 22.33 -48.26 -37.22
N GLY A 57 23.24 -47.40 -36.75
CA GLY A 57 24.65 -47.35 -37.22
C GLY A 57 25.04 -46.36 -38.34
N HIS A 58 26.30 -45.90 -38.26
CA HIS A 58 27.11 -45.06 -39.18
C HIS A 58 26.83 -43.54 -39.20
N ASP A 59 27.80 -42.63 -39.39
CA ASP A 59 29.27 -42.57 -39.23
C ASP A 59 29.66 -41.08 -39.42
N VAL A 60 30.60 -40.60 -38.60
CA VAL A 60 31.80 -39.78 -38.92
C VAL A 60 31.74 -38.50 -39.81
N CYS A 61 32.35 -37.44 -39.23
CA CYS A 61 33.10 -36.28 -39.78
C CYS A 61 32.39 -35.10 -40.47
N GLY A 62 32.86 -33.88 -40.17
CA GLY A 62 32.90 -32.80 -41.15
C GLY A 62 32.93 -31.37 -40.60
N ASP A 63 34.12 -30.81 -40.50
CA ASP A 63 34.45 -29.45 -40.08
C ASP A 63 34.39 -28.43 -41.26
N ARG A 64 34.30 -27.12 -40.94
CA ARG A 64 34.63 -25.89 -41.73
C ARG A 64 33.59 -25.09 -42.57
N ASN A 65 33.34 -23.87 -42.05
CA ASN A 65 33.56 -22.50 -42.60
C ASN A 65 32.97 -21.94 -43.93
N HIS A 66 32.61 -20.64 -43.80
CA HIS A 66 32.27 -19.56 -44.77
C HIS A 66 30.85 -19.57 -45.35
N GLY A 67 30.07 -18.48 -45.44
CA GLY A 67 30.22 -17.07 -45.13
C GLY A 67 29.17 -16.24 -45.91
N ARG A 68 28.78 -15.08 -45.37
CA ARG A 68 28.19 -13.88 -46.03
C ARG A 68 26.65 -13.70 -46.10
N ALA A 69 26.27 -12.51 -45.61
CA ALA A 69 25.21 -11.58 -46.05
C ALA A 69 23.78 -11.67 -45.46
N SER A 70 23.55 -10.76 -44.50
CA SER A 70 22.42 -9.83 -44.31
C SER A 70 21.10 -10.07 -45.05
N SER A 71 20.02 -10.12 -44.26
CA SER A 71 18.79 -9.34 -44.51
C SER A 71 18.12 -9.01 -43.17
N ASP A 72 17.90 -7.72 -42.97
CA ASP A 72 17.08 -6.97 -42.00
C ASP A 72 15.95 -7.78 -41.31
N LEU A 73 15.66 -7.73 -40.01
CA LEU A 73 15.51 -6.62 -39.05
C LEU A 73 14.44 -5.59 -39.46
N LEU A 74 13.18 -6.01 -39.35
CA LEU A 74 12.02 -5.22 -38.87
C LEU A 74 10.77 -6.07 -39.10
N ASN A 75 10.19 -6.57 -38.00
CA ASN A 75 8.76 -6.80 -37.77
C ASN A 75 8.61 -7.83 -36.65
N ASP A 76 8.54 -7.34 -35.43
CA ASP A 76 7.58 -7.87 -34.45
C ASP A 76 7.21 -6.72 -33.52
N GLU A 77 6.08 -6.10 -33.86
CA GLU A 77 5.33 -5.19 -32.98
C GLU A 77 4.84 -5.99 -31.78
N ILE A 78 5.24 -5.57 -30.57
CA ILE A 78 4.49 -5.59 -29.29
C ILE A 78 5.45 -5.06 -28.19
N VAL A 79 6.26 -4.03 -28.47
CA VAL A 79 7.07 -3.33 -27.43
C VAL A 79 7.17 -1.81 -27.71
N SER A 80 6.14 -1.20 -28.30
CA SER A 80 6.12 0.27 -28.48
C SER A 80 4.75 0.91 -28.25
N GLU A 81 4.14 0.70 -27.08
CA GLU A 81 2.90 1.45 -26.76
C GLU A 81 2.77 2.02 -25.33
N GLN A 82 3.86 2.12 -24.56
CA GLN A 82 3.82 2.78 -23.23
C GLN A 82 4.84 3.91 -23.03
N LEU A 83 5.66 4.27 -24.04
CA LEU A 83 6.66 5.34 -23.92
C LEU A 83 6.46 6.56 -24.85
N THR A 84 5.30 6.70 -25.49
CA THR A 84 5.01 7.84 -26.40
C THR A 84 3.59 8.36 -26.28
N ARG A 85 3.23 8.92 -25.11
CA ARG A 85 2.17 9.94 -25.02
C ARG A 85 2.57 10.99 -23.98
N TYR A 86 3.22 12.07 -24.42
CA TYR A 86 3.09 13.47 -23.97
C TYR A 86 4.23 14.34 -24.50
N PHE A 87 4.39 14.42 -25.83
CA PHE A 87 4.95 15.60 -26.51
C PHE A 87 4.28 15.72 -27.89
N PRO A 88 3.79 16.90 -28.30
CA PRO A 88 3.17 17.08 -29.61
C PRO A 88 4.26 17.33 -30.67
N SER A 89 4.34 16.46 -31.67
CA SER A 89 5.14 16.69 -32.89
C SER A 89 4.22 17.14 -34.03
N SER A 90 4.31 18.40 -34.42
CA SER A 90 3.80 18.90 -35.70
C SER A 90 4.87 18.70 -36.77
N GLU A 91 4.58 17.89 -37.78
CA GLU A 91 5.38 17.78 -39.02
C GLU A 91 4.99 18.89 -40.01
N GLU A 92 5.95 19.73 -40.40
CA GLU A 92 6.00 20.27 -41.76
C GLU A 92 7.39 19.99 -42.35
N ARG A 93 7.37 19.41 -43.55
CA ARG A 93 8.45 18.82 -44.32
C ARG A 93 9.15 19.87 -45.18
N TRP A 94 10.48 19.98 -45.12
CA TRP A 94 11.32 20.44 -46.24
C TRP A 94 12.61 19.63 -46.35
N ASP A 95 13.05 19.52 -47.60
CA ASP A 95 13.92 18.51 -48.20
C ASP A 95 15.41 18.64 -47.88
N VAL A 96 16.14 17.55 -48.15
CA VAL A 96 17.58 17.40 -47.92
C VAL A 96 18.37 18.06 -49.06
N GLY A 97 19.23 19.02 -48.72
CA GLY A 97 20.35 19.43 -49.57
C GLY A 97 20.75 20.90 -49.45
N ASP A 98 21.66 21.22 -48.52
CA ASP A 98 22.90 21.96 -48.83
C ASP A 98 23.72 22.30 -47.56
N LEU A 99 25.00 21.92 -47.65
CA LEU A 99 26.23 22.55 -47.09
C LEU A 99 26.25 23.18 -45.68
N ILE A 100 27.11 22.58 -44.83
CA ILE A 100 28.29 23.21 -44.17
C ILE A 100 28.16 24.71 -43.82
N LEU A 101 28.07 25.08 -42.53
CA LEU A 101 29.05 25.97 -41.89
C LEU A 101 28.91 26.05 -40.36
N HIS A 102 30.08 26.03 -39.72
CA HIS A 102 30.38 26.35 -38.34
C HIS A 102 30.12 27.85 -38.02
N ILE A 103 29.88 28.14 -36.73
CA ILE A 103 29.90 29.46 -36.04
C ILE A 103 28.60 30.29 -36.14
N GLU A 104 27.84 30.32 -35.03
CA GLU A 104 27.10 31.49 -34.46
C GLU A 104 26.02 31.08 -33.42
N LEU A 105 26.39 30.29 -32.40
CA LEU A 105 25.48 29.96 -31.28
C LEU A 105 25.79 30.72 -29.98
N GLU A 106 26.85 31.53 -29.94
CA GLU A 106 27.20 32.36 -28.77
C GLU A 106 26.53 33.74 -28.75
N GLN A 107 25.98 34.23 -29.87
CA GLN A 107 25.33 35.55 -29.93
C GLN A 107 23.83 35.53 -29.62
N PHE A 108 23.17 34.37 -29.67
CA PHE A 108 21.74 34.25 -29.36
C PHE A 108 21.47 34.08 -27.85
N LEU A 109 22.45 33.59 -27.08
CA LEU A 109 22.31 33.38 -25.64
C LEU A 109 22.59 34.62 -24.78
N SER A 110 23.05 35.75 -25.37
CA SER A 110 23.42 36.94 -24.59
C SER A 110 22.30 37.98 -24.41
N ASN A 111 21.14 37.86 -25.08
CA ASN A 111 20.12 38.92 -25.13
C ASN A 111 18.76 38.59 -24.48
N LEU A 112 18.61 37.46 -23.79
CA LEU A 112 17.41 37.18 -22.99
C LEU A 112 17.74 37.27 -21.50
N SER A 113 17.24 38.34 -20.88
CA SER A 113 17.28 38.60 -19.44
C SER A 113 16.46 37.56 -18.64
N PHE A 114 17.00 36.35 -18.48
CA PHE A 114 16.49 35.32 -17.57
C PHE A 114 17.13 35.47 -16.18
N LYS A 115 16.58 36.38 -15.36
CA LYS A 115 16.80 36.43 -13.91
C LYS A 115 15.47 36.16 -13.21
N PRO A 116 14.95 34.92 -13.27
CA PRO A 116 14.62 34.27 -12.00
C PRO A 116 14.91 32.75 -11.94
N TYR A 117 15.52 32.13 -12.96
CA TYR A 117 15.72 30.67 -12.96
C TYR A 117 16.89 30.19 -12.08
N LEU A 118 17.86 31.06 -11.78
CA LEU A 118 19.00 30.73 -10.91
C LEU A 118 18.74 30.89 -9.40
N SER A 119 17.62 31.49 -8.99
CA SER A 119 17.27 31.64 -7.57
C SER A 119 16.50 30.46 -6.99
N ILE A 120 15.93 29.60 -7.84
CA ILE A 120 15.14 28.44 -7.40
C ILE A 120 16.05 27.22 -7.25
N LYS A 121 17.08 27.08 -8.08
CA LYS A 121 18.03 25.96 -8.00
C LYS A 121 19.05 26.08 -6.87
N SER A 122 19.40 27.29 -6.44
CA SER A 122 20.37 27.54 -5.35
C SER A 122 19.73 27.58 -3.95
N ARG A 123 18.46 27.19 -3.82
CA ARG A 123 17.71 27.22 -2.55
C ARG A 123 17.03 25.89 -2.23
N VAL A 124 17.41 24.82 -2.92
CA VAL A 124 16.99 23.43 -2.65
C VAL A 124 17.95 22.74 -1.66
N ASP A 125 19.15 23.27 -1.50
CA ASP A 125 19.98 22.90 -0.37
C ASP A 125 19.52 23.72 0.83
N THR A 126 18.94 23.01 1.80
CA THR A 126 18.84 23.37 3.22
C THR A 126 17.40 23.67 3.80
N PHE A 127 16.80 22.67 4.48
CA PHE A 127 15.62 22.63 5.43
C PHE A 127 14.22 22.46 4.80
N GLU A 128 13.50 21.48 5.37
CA GLU A 128 12.07 21.10 5.25
C GLU A 128 11.65 20.12 4.13
N GLU A 129 12.28 18.95 4.14
CA GLU A 129 11.95 17.78 3.31
C GLU A 129 10.55 17.17 3.57
N GLN A 130 9.88 17.50 4.68
CA GLN A 130 8.54 16.95 4.97
C GLN A 130 7.40 17.65 4.23
N GLN A 131 7.66 18.81 3.62
CA GLN A 131 6.60 19.68 3.10
C GLN A 131 6.53 19.75 1.57
N TRP A 132 7.66 19.48 0.92
CA TRP A 132 7.74 19.31 -0.53
C TRP A 132 7.01 18.05 -1.01
N VAL A 133 6.78 17.04 -0.16
CA VAL A 133 6.08 15.80 -0.52
C VAL A 133 4.70 16.08 -1.12
N GLY A 134 3.90 16.98 -0.54
CA GLY A 134 2.58 17.35 -1.09
C GLY A 134 2.65 18.02 -2.46
N ILE A 135 3.64 18.91 -2.66
CA ILE A 135 3.87 19.59 -3.95
C ILE A 135 4.41 18.58 -4.98
N ILE A 136 5.28 17.65 -4.58
CA ILE A 136 5.81 16.59 -5.45
C ILE A 136 4.70 15.69 -5.97
N TRP A 137 3.74 15.27 -5.13
CA TRP A 137 2.59 14.50 -5.59
C TRP A 137 1.73 15.28 -6.60
N ASN A 138 1.53 16.59 -6.38
CA ASN A 138 0.83 17.43 -7.35
C ASN A 138 1.63 17.62 -8.65
N ILE A 139 2.96 17.70 -8.58
CA ILE A 139 3.84 17.74 -9.76
C ILE A 139 3.73 16.44 -10.56
N GLN A 140 3.73 15.29 -9.88
CA GLN A 140 3.54 14.00 -10.55
C GLN A 140 2.15 13.88 -11.20
N PHE A 141 1.13 14.48 -10.59
CA PHE A 141 -0.24 14.42 -11.09
C PHE A 141 -0.52 15.42 -12.23
N PHE A 142 -0.17 16.70 -12.08
CA PHE A 142 -0.48 17.76 -13.05
C PHE A 142 0.68 18.14 -13.98
N GLY A 143 1.90 17.72 -13.66
CA GLY A 143 3.13 18.22 -14.29
C GLY A 143 3.66 19.51 -13.65
N ILE A 144 4.91 19.83 -13.94
CA ILE A 144 5.65 20.96 -13.34
C ILE A 144 5.02 22.31 -13.72
N GLU A 145 4.63 22.49 -14.98
CA GLU A 145 4.06 23.76 -15.47
C GLU A 145 2.73 24.08 -14.78
N SER A 146 1.84 23.09 -14.69
CA SER A 146 0.55 23.20 -14.01
C SER A 146 0.72 23.49 -12.52
N GLN A 147 1.67 22.83 -11.85
CA GLN A 147 1.98 23.13 -10.45
C GLN A 147 2.53 24.55 -10.27
N HIS A 148 3.34 25.04 -11.21
CA HIS A 148 3.82 26.42 -11.17
C HIS A 148 2.65 27.43 -11.21
N ASN A 149 1.61 27.16 -12.00
CA ASN A 149 0.40 27.99 -12.02
C ASN A 149 -0.30 28.00 -10.66
N VAL A 150 -0.47 26.83 -10.04
CA VAL A 150 -1.04 26.72 -8.68
C VAL A 150 -0.19 27.51 -7.68
N SER A 151 1.13 27.38 -7.75
CA SER A 151 2.04 28.07 -6.84
C SER A 151 2.13 29.57 -7.06
N ALA A 152 1.90 30.08 -8.27
CA ALA A 152 1.85 31.51 -8.55
C ALA A 152 0.52 32.19 -8.17
N SER A 153 -0.49 31.41 -7.74
CA SER A 153 -1.86 31.90 -7.58
C SER A 153 -2.11 32.64 -6.27
N TYR A 154 -3.03 33.61 -6.31
CA TYR A 154 -3.58 34.34 -5.18
C TYR A 154 -5.04 33.98 -4.93
N VAL A 155 -5.34 33.42 -3.75
CA VAL A 155 -6.69 32.99 -3.38
C VAL A 155 -7.19 33.69 -2.12
N VAL A 156 -8.44 34.17 -2.17
CA VAL A 156 -9.13 34.81 -1.04
C VAL A 156 -10.18 33.86 -0.47
N VAL A 157 -10.13 33.58 0.84
CA VAL A 157 -11.10 32.71 1.52
C VAL A 157 -11.87 33.53 2.55
N ILE A 158 -13.19 33.65 2.36
CA ILE A 158 -14.08 34.47 3.21
C ILE A 158 -15.03 33.55 3.98
N GLY A 159 -14.94 33.60 5.30
CA GLY A 159 -15.60 32.69 6.24
C GLY A 159 -14.72 31.47 6.55
N LEU A 160 -14.19 31.40 7.76
CA LEU A 160 -13.21 30.40 8.22
C LEU A 160 -13.83 29.44 9.26
N GLY A 161 -15.13 29.16 9.11
CA GLY A 161 -15.82 28.12 9.86
C GLY A 161 -15.43 26.70 9.41
N GLY A 162 -16.34 25.73 9.57
CA GLY A 162 -16.04 24.33 9.24
C GLY A 162 -15.85 24.02 7.75
N VAL A 163 -16.19 24.95 6.84
CA VAL A 163 -15.94 24.80 5.40
C VAL A 163 -14.62 25.48 5.03
N GLY A 164 -14.54 26.80 5.26
CA GLY A 164 -13.39 27.59 4.81
C GLY A 164 -12.08 27.26 5.51
N SER A 165 -12.11 26.83 6.79
CA SER A 165 -10.88 26.38 7.46
C SER A 165 -10.25 25.15 6.80
N HIS A 166 -11.08 24.20 6.34
CA HIS A 166 -10.62 23.02 5.61
C HIS A 166 -10.17 23.37 4.19
N ALA A 167 -10.93 24.21 3.48
CA ALA A 167 -10.55 24.67 2.14
C ALA A 167 -9.20 25.40 2.14
N ALA A 168 -9.03 26.37 3.04
CA ALA A 168 -7.78 27.14 3.17
C ALA A 168 -6.58 26.25 3.52
N SER A 169 -6.78 25.25 4.40
CA SER A 169 -5.71 24.33 4.80
C SER A 169 -5.23 23.47 3.63
N MET A 170 -6.15 22.98 2.80
CA MET A 170 -5.77 22.16 1.64
C MET A 170 -5.19 22.99 0.49
N LEU A 171 -5.66 24.23 0.29
CA LEU A 171 -5.06 25.17 -0.67
C LEU A 171 -3.58 25.46 -0.31
N LEU A 172 -3.31 25.76 0.96
CA LEU A 172 -1.94 25.96 1.46
C LEU A 172 -1.06 24.73 1.18
N ARG A 173 -1.54 23.54 1.57
CA ARG A 173 -0.80 22.28 1.41
C ARG A 173 -0.56 21.87 -0.04
N SER A 174 -1.38 22.39 -0.96
CA SER A 174 -1.24 22.16 -2.40
C SER A 174 -0.28 23.13 -3.08
N GLY A 175 0.35 24.03 -2.31
CA GLY A 175 1.40 24.92 -2.76
C GLY A 175 0.92 26.30 -3.23
N VAL A 176 -0.32 26.72 -2.95
CA VAL A 176 -0.79 28.09 -3.23
C VAL A 176 0.02 29.07 -2.38
N SER A 177 0.77 29.99 -3.01
CA SER A 177 1.75 30.83 -2.32
C SER A 177 1.17 32.10 -1.69
N ARG A 178 -0.07 32.51 -2.04
CA ARG A 178 -0.69 33.70 -1.46
C ARG A 178 -2.14 33.46 -1.05
N LEU A 179 -2.43 33.63 0.23
CA LEU A 179 -3.77 33.45 0.81
C LEU A 179 -4.19 34.68 1.61
N LEU A 180 -5.40 35.19 1.34
CA LEU A 180 -6.07 36.15 2.21
C LEU A 180 -7.22 35.46 2.95
N LEU A 181 -7.10 35.38 4.28
CA LEU A 181 -8.06 34.74 5.17
C LEU A 181 -8.92 35.80 5.87
N VAL A 182 -10.23 35.78 5.63
CA VAL A 182 -11.16 36.80 6.16
C VAL A 182 -12.24 36.14 7.01
N ASP A 183 -12.27 36.46 8.31
CA ASP A 183 -13.37 36.08 9.22
C ASP A 183 -13.38 37.00 10.44
N PHE A 184 -14.56 37.47 10.84
CA PHE A 184 -14.73 38.33 12.02
C PHE A 184 -14.91 37.52 13.32
N ASP A 185 -15.23 36.22 13.23
CA ASP A 185 -15.51 35.35 14.38
C ASP A 185 -14.22 34.92 15.11
N GLN A 186 -14.40 34.63 16.40
CA GLN A 186 -13.41 33.93 17.22
C GLN A 186 -13.69 32.43 17.28
N VAL A 187 -12.66 31.64 17.55
CA VAL A 187 -12.78 30.21 17.84
C VAL A 187 -13.59 30.05 19.14
N SER A 188 -14.69 29.32 19.07
CA SER A 188 -15.52 28.97 20.22
C SER A 188 -15.37 27.48 20.56
N VAL A 189 -15.80 27.07 21.76
CA VAL A 189 -15.86 25.64 22.13
C VAL A 189 -16.68 24.83 21.13
N SER A 190 -17.76 25.42 20.61
CA SER A 190 -18.58 24.77 19.58
C SER A 190 -17.91 24.72 18.21
N SER A 191 -16.82 25.44 17.97
CA SER A 191 -16.06 25.39 16.71
C SER A 191 -15.14 24.18 16.63
N LEU A 192 -14.66 23.67 17.79
CA LEU A 192 -13.68 22.58 17.87
C LEU A 192 -14.16 21.26 17.25
N ASN A 193 -15.47 21.06 17.08
CA ASN A 193 -16.00 19.84 16.48
C ASN A 193 -15.88 19.79 14.95
N ARG A 194 -15.51 20.90 14.29
CA ARG A 194 -15.53 21.02 12.82
C ARG A 194 -14.51 21.99 12.22
N HIS A 195 -13.78 22.76 13.03
CA HIS A 195 -12.76 23.67 12.53
C HIS A 195 -11.47 22.89 12.26
N ALA A 196 -10.83 23.11 11.11
CA ALA A 196 -9.76 22.23 10.62
C ALA A 196 -8.54 22.11 11.54
N VAL A 197 -8.18 23.19 12.23
CA VAL A 197 -6.88 23.30 12.95
C VAL A 197 -6.99 23.81 14.38
N ALA A 198 -8.20 24.19 14.83
CA ALA A 198 -8.34 24.88 16.11
C ALA A 198 -8.34 23.87 17.26
N THR A 199 -7.59 24.18 18.32
CA THR A 199 -7.49 23.38 19.54
C THR A 199 -8.18 24.08 20.71
N ARG A 200 -8.21 23.43 21.88
CA ARG A 200 -8.78 24.04 23.10
C ARG A 200 -8.05 25.33 23.51
N GLU A 201 -6.76 25.46 23.20
CA GLU A 201 -5.96 26.64 23.50
C GLU A 201 -6.30 27.83 22.62
N ASP A 202 -6.89 27.58 21.45
CA ASP A 202 -7.24 28.63 20.49
C ASP A 202 -8.60 29.28 20.79
N VAL A 203 -9.35 28.77 21.77
CA VAL A 203 -10.67 29.31 22.13
C VAL A 203 -10.54 30.76 22.60
N GLY A 204 -11.26 31.67 21.94
CA GLY A 204 -11.17 33.13 22.13
C GLY A 204 -10.23 33.85 21.18
N ILE A 205 -9.45 33.13 20.36
CA ILE A 205 -8.60 33.73 19.32
C ILE A 205 -9.41 33.91 18.03
N PRO A 206 -9.24 35.02 17.27
CA PRO A 206 -9.85 35.18 15.94
C PRO A 206 -9.51 34.00 15.02
N LYS A 207 -10.51 33.44 14.31
CA LYS A 207 -10.30 32.27 13.43
C LYS A 207 -9.26 32.53 12.35
N ALA A 208 -9.24 33.74 11.79
CA ALA A 208 -8.24 34.15 10.80
C ALA A 208 -6.81 34.13 11.36
N HIS A 209 -6.60 34.58 12.61
CA HIS A 209 -5.31 34.52 13.27
C HIS A 209 -4.91 33.09 13.67
N CYS A 210 -5.87 32.26 14.10
CA CYS A 210 -5.64 30.86 14.40
C CYS A 210 -5.10 30.11 13.16
N LEU A 211 -5.76 30.27 12.01
CA LEU A 211 -5.29 29.66 10.76
C LEU A 211 -3.95 30.23 10.30
N LYS A 212 -3.75 31.56 10.34
CA LYS A 212 -2.46 32.16 9.98
C LYS A 212 -1.32 31.62 10.83
N LYS A 213 -1.50 31.55 12.16
CA LYS A 213 -0.51 30.97 13.08
C LYS A 213 -0.20 29.51 12.72
N HIS A 214 -1.22 28.71 12.45
CA HIS A 214 -1.05 27.30 12.08
C HIS A 214 -0.39 27.16 10.70
N PHE A 215 -0.77 27.98 9.73
CA PHE A 215 -0.24 27.93 8.37
C PHE A 215 1.23 28.31 8.32
N SER A 216 1.69 29.26 9.14
CA SER A 216 3.11 29.58 9.26
C SER A 216 3.98 28.45 9.82
N SER A 217 3.39 27.47 10.52
CA SER A 217 4.08 26.23 10.92
C SER A 217 3.97 25.12 9.89
N ILE A 218 3.06 25.26 8.92
CA ILE A 218 3.04 24.43 7.73
C ILE A 218 3.93 25.15 6.72
N PHE A 219 3.41 25.98 5.82
CA PHE A 219 4.16 26.54 4.70
C PHE A 219 4.58 28.00 4.97
N PRO A 220 5.78 28.26 5.57
CA PRO A 220 6.20 29.61 5.97
C PRO A 220 6.46 30.55 4.80
N GLU A 221 6.75 30.01 3.60
CA GLU A 221 6.94 30.79 2.38
C GLU A 221 5.62 31.32 1.81
N CYS A 222 4.47 30.74 2.21
CA CYS A 222 3.18 31.26 1.80
C CYS A 222 2.91 32.62 2.45
N LEU A 223 2.61 33.61 1.62
CA LEU A 223 2.12 34.91 2.07
C LEU A 223 0.68 34.78 2.55
N VAL A 224 0.51 34.55 3.86
CA VAL A 224 -0.80 34.48 4.51
C VAL A 224 -1.14 35.81 5.18
N GLU A 225 -2.13 36.49 4.64
CA GLU A 225 -2.76 37.67 5.23
C GLU A 225 -4.03 37.26 5.98
N ALA A 226 -4.22 37.77 7.20
CA ALA A 226 -5.40 37.48 8.01
C ALA A 226 -6.10 38.79 8.35
N LYS A 227 -7.39 38.91 8.00
CA LYS A 227 -8.22 40.08 8.27
C LYS A 227 -9.42 39.69 9.13
N VAL A 228 -9.46 40.28 10.32
CA VAL A 228 -10.55 40.06 11.29
C VAL A 228 -11.66 41.08 11.03
N LEU A 229 -12.40 40.89 9.93
CA LEU A 229 -13.41 41.83 9.44
C LEU A 229 -14.62 41.06 8.87
N LEU A 230 -15.78 41.70 8.92
CA LEU A 230 -16.98 41.22 8.25
C LEU A 230 -17.01 41.79 6.82
N TYR A 231 -17.33 40.96 5.83
CA TYR A 231 -17.52 41.46 4.47
C TYR A 231 -18.78 42.32 4.37
N ASP A 232 -18.62 43.54 3.88
CA ASP A 232 -19.69 44.49 3.57
C ASP A 232 -19.25 45.46 2.46
N ALA A 233 -20.11 46.40 2.09
CA ALA A 233 -19.80 47.36 1.02
C ALA A 233 -18.60 48.28 1.34
N SER A 234 -18.27 48.47 2.63
CA SER A 234 -17.15 49.33 3.05
C SER A 234 -15.80 48.62 3.02
N SER A 235 -15.81 47.31 3.27
CA SER A 235 -14.62 46.43 3.25
C SER A 235 -14.40 45.75 1.90
N GLU A 236 -15.35 45.85 0.96
CA GLU A 236 -15.26 45.22 -0.37
C GLU A 236 -13.94 45.53 -1.09
N GLU A 237 -13.55 46.81 -1.15
CA GLU A 237 -12.31 47.22 -1.83
C GLU A 237 -11.07 46.67 -1.10
N GLU A 238 -11.13 46.55 0.21
CA GLU A 238 -10.03 46.04 1.02
C GLU A 238 -9.85 44.52 0.90
N ILE A 239 -10.93 43.79 0.62
CA ILE A 239 -10.95 42.32 0.55
C ILE A 239 -10.76 41.82 -0.89
N LEU A 240 -11.33 42.51 -1.88
CA LEU A 240 -11.34 42.09 -3.29
C LEU A 240 -10.35 42.88 -4.17
N SER A 241 -9.49 43.70 -3.59
CA SER A 241 -8.38 44.34 -4.33
C SER A 241 -7.26 43.35 -4.65
N GLY A 242 -6.38 43.73 -5.59
CA GLY A 242 -5.22 42.92 -5.95
C GLY A 242 -5.50 41.78 -6.94
N LEU A 243 -6.68 41.76 -7.57
CA LEU A 243 -7.06 40.81 -8.62
C LEU A 243 -6.82 39.34 -8.22
N PRO A 244 -7.56 38.81 -7.23
CA PRO A 244 -7.41 37.41 -6.85
C PRO A 244 -7.80 36.47 -7.99
N ASP A 245 -6.99 35.43 -8.20
CA ASP A 245 -7.24 34.38 -9.19
C ASP A 245 -8.50 33.57 -8.83
N PHE A 246 -8.80 33.48 -7.53
CA PHE A 246 -10.00 32.82 -7.03
C PHE A 246 -10.51 33.40 -5.70
N VAL A 247 -11.84 33.49 -5.56
CA VAL A 247 -12.53 33.84 -4.30
C VAL A 247 -13.37 32.65 -3.83
N LEU A 248 -13.14 32.18 -2.60
CA LEU A 248 -13.96 31.16 -1.95
C LEU A 248 -14.90 31.80 -0.94
N ASP A 249 -16.20 31.67 -1.21
CA ASP A 249 -17.26 32.14 -0.33
C ASP A 249 -17.76 31.00 0.57
N CYS A 250 -17.38 31.04 1.84
CA CYS A 250 -17.77 30.09 2.88
C CYS A 250 -18.70 30.72 3.94
N ILE A 251 -19.37 31.82 3.60
CA ILE A 251 -20.22 32.61 4.49
C ILE A 251 -21.58 31.91 4.68
N ASP A 252 -22.19 32.04 5.85
CA ASP A 252 -23.51 31.47 6.17
C ASP A 252 -24.65 32.50 6.20
N ASN A 253 -24.32 33.80 6.26
CA ASN A 253 -25.26 34.91 6.16
C ASN A 253 -25.68 35.17 4.69
N ILE A 254 -27.00 35.28 4.45
CA ILE A 254 -27.57 35.46 3.10
C ILE A 254 -27.23 36.83 2.53
N ASP A 255 -27.36 37.91 3.30
CA ASP A 255 -27.15 39.28 2.82
C ASP A 255 -25.69 39.50 2.43
N THR A 256 -24.77 39.12 3.31
CA THR A 256 -23.33 39.20 3.06
C THR A 256 -22.92 38.35 1.85
N LYS A 257 -23.43 37.11 1.75
CA LYS A 257 -23.16 36.21 0.62
C LYS A 257 -23.63 36.80 -0.71
N VAL A 258 -24.87 37.32 -0.76
CA VAL A 258 -25.41 37.94 -1.97
C VAL A 258 -24.59 39.16 -2.40
N ALA A 259 -24.18 40.01 -1.45
CA ALA A 259 -23.34 41.16 -1.72
C ALA A 259 -21.96 40.77 -2.29
N LEU A 260 -21.32 39.76 -1.71
CA LEU A 260 -20.03 39.24 -2.17
C LEU A 260 -20.13 38.67 -3.60
N LEU A 261 -21.12 37.80 -3.84
CA LEU A 261 -21.30 37.18 -5.16
C LEU A 261 -21.62 38.22 -6.24
N ALA A 262 -22.47 39.20 -5.94
CA ALA A 262 -22.74 40.30 -6.86
C ALA A 262 -21.50 41.15 -7.15
N ALA A 263 -20.66 41.42 -6.14
CA ALA A 263 -19.41 42.15 -6.31
C ALA A 263 -18.41 41.38 -7.18
N CYS A 264 -18.23 40.07 -6.96
CA CYS A 264 -17.37 39.23 -7.79
C CYS A 264 -17.81 39.22 -9.26
N VAL A 265 -19.11 39.02 -9.52
CA VAL A 265 -19.65 39.05 -10.89
C VAL A 265 -19.46 40.42 -11.53
N ARG A 266 -19.75 41.51 -10.81
CA ARG A 266 -19.54 42.89 -11.28
C ARG A 266 -18.08 43.18 -11.63
N ARG A 267 -17.13 42.64 -10.85
CA ARG A 267 -15.68 42.84 -11.02
C ARG A 267 -15.04 41.83 -11.98
N GLY A 268 -15.78 40.81 -12.45
CA GLY A 268 -15.24 39.74 -13.28
C GLY A 268 -14.30 38.77 -12.54
N LEU A 269 -14.42 38.67 -11.21
CA LEU A 269 -13.62 37.77 -10.39
C LEU A 269 -14.20 36.35 -10.36
N LYS A 270 -13.34 35.33 -10.48
CA LYS A 270 -13.74 33.93 -10.34
C LYS A 270 -14.12 33.63 -8.89
N VAL A 271 -15.29 33.05 -8.68
CA VAL A 271 -15.82 32.76 -7.34
C VAL A 271 -16.44 31.38 -7.26
N LEU A 272 -16.24 30.67 -6.14
CA LEU A 272 -16.89 29.41 -5.79
C LEU A 272 -17.55 29.57 -4.42
N SER A 273 -18.84 29.26 -4.34
CA SER A 273 -19.64 29.46 -3.12
C SER A 273 -20.05 28.14 -2.48
N ALA A 274 -19.80 27.98 -1.18
CA ALA A 274 -20.40 26.93 -0.39
C ALA A 274 -21.83 27.33 0.02
N THR A 275 -22.75 26.36 -0.07
CA THR A 275 -24.14 26.54 0.38
C THR A 275 -24.37 25.84 1.73
N GLY A 276 -25.60 25.44 2.05
CA GLY A 276 -25.96 24.92 3.37
C GLY A 276 -25.38 23.53 3.69
N ALA A 277 -24.19 23.47 4.29
CA ALA A 277 -23.56 22.23 4.78
C ALA A 277 -24.15 21.68 6.10
N GLY A 278 -24.91 22.51 6.84
CA GLY A 278 -25.53 22.11 8.10
C GLY A 278 -26.73 21.16 7.94
N ALA A 279 -27.02 20.37 8.97
CA ALA A 279 -28.12 19.40 8.99
C ALA A 279 -28.09 18.35 7.85
N ARG A 280 -26.89 18.00 7.37
CA ARG A 280 -26.62 16.99 6.34
C ARG A 280 -25.75 15.87 6.88
N ALA A 281 -25.78 14.71 6.22
CA ALA A 281 -25.01 13.54 6.62
C ALA A 281 -24.51 12.68 5.44
N ASP A 282 -25.05 12.83 4.23
CA ASP A 282 -24.68 12.00 3.08
C ASP A 282 -23.63 12.68 2.18
N PRO A 283 -22.35 12.26 2.24
CA PRO A 283 -21.28 12.86 1.44
C PRO A 283 -21.40 12.55 -0.06
N THR A 284 -22.08 11.46 -0.44
CA THR A 284 -22.21 11.03 -1.85
C THR A 284 -23.12 11.95 -2.66
N ARG A 285 -23.91 12.80 -1.97
CA ARG A 285 -24.86 13.76 -2.56
C ARG A 285 -24.32 15.18 -2.68
N ILE A 286 -23.04 15.38 -2.37
CA ILE A 286 -22.35 16.66 -2.55
C ILE A 286 -21.95 16.81 -4.02
N ARG A 287 -22.20 17.97 -4.61
CA ARG A 287 -21.93 18.27 -6.02
C ARG A 287 -21.44 19.71 -6.20
N VAL A 288 -20.67 19.93 -7.26
CA VAL A 288 -20.30 21.27 -7.76
C VAL A 288 -21.10 21.52 -9.03
N ALA A 289 -21.92 22.57 -9.06
CA ALA A 289 -22.67 22.95 -10.26
C ALA A 289 -23.02 24.45 -10.21
N ASP A 290 -23.66 24.98 -11.26
CA ASP A 290 -24.12 26.36 -11.25
C ASP A 290 -25.17 26.60 -10.14
N LEU A 291 -25.18 27.80 -9.55
CA LEU A 291 -26.16 28.21 -8.55
C LEU A 291 -27.61 28.01 -9.03
N ARG A 292 -27.87 28.15 -10.34
CA ARG A 292 -29.21 27.95 -10.89
C ARG A 292 -29.67 26.48 -10.82
N GLU A 293 -28.73 25.55 -10.74
CA GLU A 293 -28.97 24.11 -10.69
C GLU A 293 -29.18 23.58 -9.27
N SER A 294 -28.88 24.38 -8.24
CA SER A 294 -29.01 23.91 -6.88
C SER A 294 -30.46 23.61 -6.49
N THR A 295 -30.69 22.41 -5.96
CA THR A 295 -32.00 21.92 -5.48
C THR A 295 -31.90 21.43 -4.04
N ASN A 296 -33.02 21.37 -3.34
CA ASN A 296 -33.14 20.86 -1.96
C ASN A 296 -32.31 21.59 -0.87
N ASP A 297 -31.71 22.74 -1.18
CA ASP A 297 -30.98 23.57 -0.22
C ASP A 297 -31.64 24.95 0.00
N PRO A 298 -32.12 25.25 1.24
CA PRO A 298 -32.74 26.53 1.55
C PRO A 298 -31.83 27.75 1.36
N LEU A 299 -30.53 27.63 1.64
CA LEU A 299 -29.58 28.75 1.56
C LEU A 299 -29.41 29.18 0.11
N SER A 300 -29.04 28.25 -0.77
CA SER A 300 -28.88 28.54 -2.20
C SER A 300 -30.18 29.00 -2.86
N ARG A 301 -31.35 28.49 -2.44
CA ARG A 301 -32.66 28.99 -2.91
C ARG A 301 -32.85 30.48 -2.57
N ALA A 302 -32.52 30.88 -1.35
CA ALA A 302 -32.67 32.28 -0.92
C ALA A 302 -31.67 33.20 -1.63
N VAL A 303 -30.40 32.77 -1.73
CA VAL A 303 -29.32 33.49 -2.43
C VAL A 303 -29.66 33.68 -3.91
N ARG A 304 -30.07 32.62 -4.60
CA ARG A 304 -30.51 32.67 -6.00
C ARG A 304 -31.68 33.60 -6.21
N HIS A 305 -32.67 33.58 -5.32
CA HIS A 305 -33.83 34.47 -5.40
C HIS A 305 -33.41 35.94 -5.27
N ARG A 306 -32.56 36.27 -4.29
CA ARG A 306 -32.08 37.65 -4.07
C ARG A 306 -31.14 38.14 -5.17
N LEU A 307 -30.20 37.32 -5.62
CA LEU A 307 -29.32 37.67 -6.75
C LEU A 307 -30.12 38.00 -8.02
N ARG A 308 -31.15 37.20 -8.33
CA ARG A 308 -32.04 37.49 -9.47
C ARG A 308 -32.83 38.78 -9.26
N LYS A 309 -33.45 38.94 -8.08
CA LYS A 309 -34.34 40.07 -7.80
C LYS A 309 -33.59 41.39 -7.73
N ASP A 310 -32.47 41.42 -7.02
CA ASP A 310 -31.79 42.65 -6.62
C ASP A 310 -30.67 43.03 -7.60
N TYR A 311 -30.09 42.06 -8.32
CA TYR A 311 -28.95 42.28 -9.22
C TYR A 311 -29.15 41.73 -10.65
N GLY A 312 -30.27 41.06 -10.95
CA GLY A 312 -30.51 40.45 -12.27
C GLY A 312 -29.60 39.25 -12.60
N ILE A 313 -28.90 38.70 -11.62
CA ILE A 313 -27.99 37.57 -11.83
C ILE A 313 -28.77 36.26 -11.72
N GLU A 314 -28.88 35.52 -12.82
CA GLU A 314 -29.66 34.28 -12.87
C GLU A 314 -28.82 33.00 -12.69
N GLY A 315 -27.51 33.09 -12.87
CA GLY A 315 -26.52 32.02 -12.71
C GLY A 315 -25.15 32.46 -13.21
N GLY A 316 -24.28 31.52 -13.59
CA GLY A 316 -22.86 31.75 -13.92
C GLY A 316 -21.95 31.69 -12.69
N ILE A 317 -22.44 31.18 -11.57
CA ILE A 317 -21.71 31.12 -10.29
C ILE A 317 -21.66 29.66 -9.87
N PRO A 318 -20.49 29.00 -9.85
CA PRO A 318 -20.37 27.64 -9.38
C PRO A 318 -20.56 27.59 -7.86
N VAL A 319 -21.27 26.56 -7.39
CA VAL A 319 -21.57 26.34 -5.97
C VAL A 319 -21.36 24.89 -5.57
N VAL A 320 -20.88 24.69 -4.34
CA VAL A 320 -20.84 23.38 -3.67
C VAL A 320 -22.09 23.23 -2.82
N PHE A 321 -22.95 22.27 -3.16
CA PHE A 321 -24.20 22.03 -2.47
C PHE A 321 -24.48 20.53 -2.31
N SER A 322 -25.40 20.19 -1.42
CA SER A 322 -25.88 18.81 -1.24
C SER A 322 -27.30 18.65 -1.77
N LEU A 323 -27.53 17.59 -2.53
CA LEU A 323 -28.86 17.17 -3.01
C LEU A 323 -29.72 16.56 -1.88
N GLU A 324 -29.15 16.33 -0.71
CA GLU A 324 -29.84 15.85 0.49
C GLU A 324 -30.77 16.94 1.05
N LYS A 325 -31.94 16.53 1.57
CA LYS A 325 -32.82 17.45 2.32
C LYS A 325 -32.28 17.61 3.76
N PRO A 326 -32.42 18.79 4.40
CA PRO A 326 -31.97 18.97 5.79
C PRO A 326 -32.64 17.95 6.73
N LYS A 327 -31.84 17.14 7.43
CA LYS A 327 -32.30 16.10 8.36
C LYS A 327 -32.60 16.59 9.78
N ALA A 328 -31.99 17.70 10.18
CA ALA A 328 -32.15 18.30 11.51
C ALA A 328 -32.84 19.67 11.43
N LYS A 329 -33.67 19.97 12.42
CA LYS A 329 -34.28 21.30 12.62
C LYS A 329 -33.37 22.17 13.49
N LEU A 330 -33.65 23.47 13.50
CA LEU A 330 -33.02 24.40 14.43
C LEU A 330 -33.24 23.99 15.88
N LEU A 331 -32.19 24.05 16.68
CA LEU A 331 -32.34 23.91 18.13
C LEU A 331 -33.11 25.12 18.69
N PRO A 332 -34.01 24.89 19.67
CA PRO A 332 -34.66 25.98 20.39
C PRO A 332 -33.61 26.79 21.15
N PHE A 333 -33.72 28.12 21.08
CA PHE A 333 -32.86 29.01 21.85
C PHE A 333 -33.34 29.01 23.32
N LYS A 334 -32.42 28.86 24.27
CA LYS A 334 -32.67 29.05 25.70
C LYS A 334 -31.78 30.19 26.17
N GLY A 335 -32.36 31.24 26.74
CA GLY A 335 -31.59 32.34 27.32
C GLY A 335 -30.76 31.88 28.53
N PRO A 336 -29.80 32.71 29.02
CA PRO A 336 -29.02 32.43 30.23
C PRO A 336 -29.88 32.22 31.49
N SER A 337 -31.08 32.82 31.49
CA SER A 337 -32.14 32.73 32.50
C SER A 337 -33.00 31.47 32.40
N GLY A 338 -32.91 30.71 31.29
CA GLY A 338 -33.74 29.52 31.03
C GLY A 338 -35.14 29.80 30.46
N GLU A 339 -35.52 31.07 30.24
CA GLU A 339 -36.80 31.45 29.62
C GLU A 339 -36.74 31.49 28.07
N GLU A 340 -37.89 31.38 27.41
CA GLU A 340 -38.04 31.57 25.96
C GLU A 340 -37.90 33.06 25.59
N GLU A 341 -36.68 33.57 25.67
CA GLU A 341 -36.37 34.95 25.29
C GLU A 341 -36.19 35.09 23.76
N ASN A 342 -36.49 36.28 23.24
CA ASN A 342 -36.46 36.50 21.79
C ASN A 342 -35.00 36.44 21.29
N PRO A 343 -34.64 35.53 20.36
CA PRO A 343 -33.25 35.35 19.95
C PRO A 343 -32.64 36.60 19.29
N SER A 344 -33.45 37.55 18.85
CA SER A 344 -33.00 38.85 18.34
C SER A 344 -32.23 39.67 19.38
N ASP A 345 -32.57 39.51 20.65
CA ASP A 345 -32.09 40.36 21.73
C ASP A 345 -30.65 39.98 22.16
N TYR A 346 -30.20 38.81 21.71
CA TYR A 346 -28.86 38.24 21.92
C TYR A 346 -27.98 38.28 20.66
N GLN A 347 -28.41 39.01 19.62
CA GLN A 347 -27.60 39.20 18.43
C GLN A 347 -26.45 40.16 18.72
N ILE A 348 -25.22 39.63 18.73
CA ILE A 348 -24.00 40.45 18.81
C ILE A 348 -23.83 41.28 17.52
N VAL A 349 -24.29 40.75 16.39
CA VAL A 349 -24.29 41.42 15.08
C VAL A 349 -25.71 41.34 14.47
N PRO A 350 -26.33 42.48 14.09
CA PRO A 350 -27.67 42.50 13.52
C PRO A 350 -27.78 41.62 12.27
N GLY A 351 -28.81 40.78 12.19
CA GLY A 351 -29.08 39.94 11.02
C GLY A 351 -28.34 38.59 11.00
N PHE A 352 -27.49 38.30 11.99
CA PHE A 352 -26.86 36.98 12.16
C PHE A 352 -27.74 36.01 12.94
N ARG A 353 -27.61 34.71 12.63
CA ARG A 353 -28.43 33.65 13.23
C ARG A 353 -27.91 33.26 14.61
N VAL A 354 -28.75 33.44 15.64
CA VAL A 354 -28.43 33.03 17.02
C VAL A 354 -28.75 31.56 17.30
N ARG A 355 -29.70 30.97 16.56
CA ARG A 355 -30.09 29.56 16.73
C ARG A 355 -29.12 28.60 16.04
N ILE A 356 -28.60 27.64 16.79
CA ILE A 356 -27.65 26.63 16.33
C ILE A 356 -28.37 25.60 15.45
N ILE A 357 -27.87 25.41 14.22
CA ILE A 357 -28.18 24.22 13.42
C ILE A 357 -27.23 23.11 13.86
N PRO A 358 -27.70 21.89 14.15
CA PRO A 358 -26.82 20.75 14.36
C PRO A 358 -25.96 20.47 13.12
N VAL A 359 -24.64 20.36 13.32
CA VAL A 359 -23.68 20.15 12.25
C VAL A 359 -22.89 18.86 12.54
N LEU A 360 -22.97 17.90 11.62
CA LEU A 360 -22.05 16.78 11.56
C LEU A 360 -20.73 17.29 10.95
N GLY A 361 -19.67 17.41 11.75
CA GLY A 361 -18.43 18.11 11.37
C GLY A 361 -17.77 17.62 10.07
N THR A 362 -17.99 16.35 9.72
CA THR A 362 -17.46 15.74 8.48
C THR A 362 -18.03 16.38 7.21
N ILE A 363 -19.30 16.81 7.21
CA ILE A 363 -19.92 17.36 5.98
C ILE A 363 -19.34 18.74 5.60
N PRO A 364 -19.25 19.74 6.51
CA PRO A 364 -18.54 20.97 6.21
C PRO A 364 -17.08 20.75 5.80
N ALA A 365 -16.38 19.81 6.43
CA ALA A 365 -15.01 19.47 6.06
C ALA A 365 -14.95 18.98 4.61
N ILE A 366 -15.84 18.07 4.21
CA ILE A 366 -15.93 17.57 2.83
C ILE A 366 -16.30 18.70 1.85
N PHE A 367 -17.22 19.61 2.20
CA PHE A 367 -17.47 20.81 1.39
C PHE A 367 -16.17 21.61 1.17
N GLY A 368 -15.38 21.81 2.23
CA GLY A 368 -14.10 22.49 2.15
C GLY A 368 -13.09 21.77 1.24
N GLN A 369 -12.99 20.45 1.34
CA GLN A 369 -12.11 19.64 0.49
C GLN A 369 -12.55 19.67 -0.98
N VAL A 370 -13.86 19.57 -1.26
CA VAL A 370 -14.40 19.68 -2.61
C VAL A 370 -14.11 21.06 -3.22
N MET A 371 -14.23 22.13 -2.43
CA MET A 371 -13.87 23.48 -2.88
C MET A 371 -12.38 23.59 -3.22
N ALA A 372 -11.50 23.08 -2.35
CA ALA A 372 -10.06 23.12 -2.60
C ALA A 372 -9.70 22.33 -3.87
N SER A 373 -10.22 21.12 -4.04
CA SER A 373 -9.98 20.28 -5.22
C SER A 373 -10.42 20.96 -6.52
N TYR A 374 -11.63 21.55 -6.53
CA TYR A 374 -12.10 22.32 -7.68
C TYR A 374 -11.19 23.50 -8.01
N VAL A 375 -10.78 24.26 -7.00
CA VAL A 375 -9.94 25.46 -7.21
C VAL A 375 -8.55 25.06 -7.70
N ILE A 376 -7.90 24.08 -7.08
CA ILE A 376 -6.56 23.62 -7.47
C ILE A 376 -6.54 23.14 -8.93
N THR A 377 -7.52 22.33 -9.34
CA THR A 377 -7.61 21.82 -10.72
C THR A 377 -7.83 22.94 -11.73
N GLN A 378 -8.64 23.95 -11.39
CA GLN A 378 -8.83 25.15 -12.23
C GLN A 378 -7.56 26.00 -12.33
N LEU A 379 -6.83 26.19 -11.22
CA LEU A 379 -5.57 26.93 -11.21
C LEU A 379 -4.46 26.19 -11.97
N ALA A 380 -4.45 24.85 -11.90
CA ALA A 380 -3.53 23.99 -12.64
C ALA A 380 -3.82 23.98 -14.16
N GLY A 381 -4.97 24.49 -14.62
CA GLY A 381 -5.40 24.36 -16.02
C GLY A 381 -5.83 22.94 -16.37
N PHE A 382 -6.14 22.11 -15.36
CA PHE A 382 -6.55 20.73 -15.55
C PHE A 382 -8.08 20.64 -15.65
N GLU A 383 -8.59 20.34 -16.85
CA GLU A 383 -10.03 20.23 -17.09
C GLU A 383 -10.64 18.99 -16.43
N VAL A 384 -11.20 19.16 -15.23
CA VAL A 384 -12.01 18.13 -14.57
C VAL A 384 -13.45 18.23 -15.05
N GLN A 385 -13.92 17.15 -15.66
CA GLN A 385 -15.27 17.04 -16.18
C GLN A 385 -16.21 16.60 -15.05
N THR A 386 -17.13 17.47 -14.62
CA THR A 386 -18.09 17.15 -13.56
C THR A 386 -19.28 16.34 -14.08
N GLU A 387 -19.81 15.43 -13.26
CA GLU A 387 -21.03 14.68 -13.60
C GLU A 387 -22.22 15.64 -13.80
N PRO A 388 -23.02 15.49 -14.87
CA PRO A 388 -24.24 16.27 -15.07
C PRO A 388 -25.29 15.94 -13.99
N LEU A 389 -26.09 16.92 -13.58
CA LEU A 389 -27.11 16.78 -12.53
C LEU A 389 -28.36 15.95 -12.93
N VAL A 390 -28.40 15.41 -14.14
CA VAL A 390 -29.52 14.62 -14.64
C VAL A 390 -29.22 13.14 -14.52
N ASN A 391 -29.96 12.45 -13.67
CA ASN A 391 -30.00 10.99 -13.66
C ASN A 391 -31.06 10.53 -14.66
N PHE A 392 -30.61 9.97 -15.79
CA PHE A 392 -31.43 9.08 -16.61
C PHE A 392 -31.64 7.80 -15.80
N ASP A 393 -32.89 7.38 -15.65
CA ASP A 393 -33.19 6.05 -15.14
C ASP A 393 -32.97 5.00 -16.25
N MET A 394 -33.07 3.72 -15.89
CA MET A 394 -32.91 2.65 -16.87
C MET A 394 -34.02 2.65 -17.94
N ASP A 395 -35.14 3.35 -17.73
CA ASP A 395 -36.24 3.45 -18.70
C ASP A 395 -35.85 4.35 -19.86
N HIS A 396 -35.25 5.49 -19.57
CA HIS A 396 -34.83 6.43 -20.59
C HIS A 396 -33.83 5.80 -21.57
N TYR A 397 -32.85 5.02 -21.08
CA TYR A 397 -31.87 4.34 -21.94
C TYR A 397 -32.51 3.27 -22.85
N ARG A 398 -33.53 2.54 -22.36
CA ARG A 398 -34.29 1.60 -23.20
C ARG A 398 -35.06 2.28 -24.27
N VAL A 399 -35.71 3.40 -23.92
CA VAL A 399 -36.50 4.17 -24.86
C VAL A 399 -35.59 4.67 -25.97
N LEU A 400 -34.37 5.11 -25.65
CA LEU A 400 -33.38 5.51 -26.65
C LEU A 400 -32.90 4.33 -27.52
N HIS A 401 -32.61 3.17 -26.93
CA HIS A 401 -32.21 1.97 -27.67
C HIS A 401 -33.33 1.45 -28.59
N GLN A 402 -34.55 1.37 -28.06
CA GLN A 402 -35.74 0.96 -28.81
C GLN A 402 -36.03 1.94 -29.96
N ARG A 403 -35.91 3.25 -29.72
CA ARG A 403 -36.04 4.28 -30.77
C ARG A 403 -34.97 4.14 -31.85
N LEU A 404 -33.73 3.81 -31.49
CA LEU A 404 -32.66 3.54 -32.47
C LEU A 404 -33.02 2.33 -33.34
N ILE A 405 -33.46 1.23 -32.74
CA ILE A 405 -33.91 0.02 -33.48
C ILE A 405 -35.07 0.34 -34.44
N GLU A 406 -36.10 1.03 -33.95
CA GLU A 406 -37.26 1.43 -34.76
C GLU A 406 -36.86 2.36 -35.90
N HIS A 407 -35.96 3.31 -35.65
CA HIS A 407 -35.47 4.25 -36.64
C HIS A 407 -34.66 3.54 -37.75
N GLU A 408 -33.82 2.57 -37.36
CA GLU A 408 -33.02 1.74 -38.27
C GLU A 408 -33.89 0.83 -39.15
N GLU A 409 -34.93 0.22 -38.58
CA GLU A 409 -35.92 -0.56 -39.34
C GLU A 409 -36.70 0.32 -40.34
N LEU A 410 -37.03 1.55 -39.96
CA LEU A 410 -37.76 2.49 -40.82
C LEU A 410 -36.92 3.00 -42.00
N LEU A 411 -35.64 3.34 -41.79
CA LEU A 411 -34.79 3.91 -42.83
C LEU A 411 -34.09 2.85 -43.69
N TYR A 412 -33.57 1.78 -43.09
CA TYR A 412 -32.74 0.79 -43.77
C TYR A 412 -33.46 -0.57 -43.97
N GLY A 413 -34.68 -0.72 -43.45
CA GLY A 413 -35.49 -1.92 -43.59
C GLY A 413 -35.06 -3.09 -42.70
N THR A 414 -34.04 -2.91 -41.86
CA THR A 414 -33.53 -3.93 -40.93
C THR A 414 -32.82 -3.30 -39.74
N SER A 415 -32.98 -3.87 -38.55
CA SER A 415 -32.24 -3.53 -37.33
C SER A 415 -30.95 -4.34 -37.14
N MET A 416 -30.59 -5.23 -38.08
CA MET A 416 -29.41 -6.11 -37.96
C MET A 416 -28.07 -5.37 -37.84
N GLN A 417 -28.02 -4.10 -38.24
CA GLN A 417 -26.82 -3.27 -38.17
C GLN A 417 -26.73 -2.42 -36.89
N VAL A 418 -27.67 -2.56 -35.96
CA VAL A 418 -27.55 -2.03 -34.60
C VAL A 418 -26.68 -2.98 -33.80
N GLN A 419 -25.44 -2.57 -33.55
CA GLN A 419 -24.43 -3.38 -32.85
C GLN A 419 -24.26 -2.98 -31.39
N VAL A 420 -25.11 -2.08 -30.88
CA VAL A 420 -25.08 -1.63 -29.49
C VAL A 420 -26.19 -2.24 -28.65
N ASP A 421 -25.88 -2.60 -27.41
CA ASP A 421 -26.86 -2.93 -26.37
C ASP A 421 -27.21 -1.72 -25.50
N VAL A 422 -27.95 -1.94 -24.41
CA VAL A 422 -28.48 -0.82 -23.60
C VAL A 422 -27.49 -0.32 -22.57
N GLU A 423 -26.53 -1.16 -22.17
CA GLU A 423 -25.40 -0.72 -21.35
C GLU A 423 -24.46 0.15 -22.20
N GLU A 424 -24.29 -0.18 -23.47
CA GLU A 424 -23.54 0.62 -24.44
C GLU A 424 -24.28 1.93 -24.79
N VAL A 425 -25.60 1.90 -24.96
CA VAL A 425 -26.42 3.12 -25.07
C VAL A 425 -26.31 3.98 -23.81
N MET A 426 -26.27 3.37 -22.62
CA MET A 426 -26.05 4.10 -21.38
C MET A 426 -24.67 4.78 -21.38
N TYR A 427 -23.62 4.10 -21.82
CA TYR A 427 -22.29 4.72 -21.97
C TYR A 427 -22.32 5.88 -23.00
N ILE A 428 -22.93 5.68 -24.18
CA ILE A 428 -23.03 6.71 -25.22
C ILE A 428 -23.78 7.93 -24.71
N VAL A 429 -24.90 7.72 -24.04
CA VAL A 429 -25.73 8.83 -23.55
C VAL A 429 -25.09 9.47 -22.32
N LYS A 430 -24.52 8.71 -21.38
CA LYS A 430 -24.01 9.24 -20.10
C LYS A 430 -22.59 9.78 -20.20
N GLU A 431 -21.69 9.04 -20.83
CA GLU A 431 -20.26 9.33 -20.87
C GLU A 431 -19.86 10.13 -22.13
N LEU A 432 -20.33 9.72 -23.32
CA LEU A 432 -19.99 10.42 -24.57
C LEU A 432 -20.76 11.74 -24.73
N TRP A 433 -22.09 11.72 -24.58
CA TRP A 433 -22.95 12.87 -24.88
C TRP A 433 -23.57 13.54 -23.64
N ARG A 434 -23.37 12.99 -22.44
CA ARG A 434 -23.80 13.57 -21.14
C ARG A 434 -25.28 13.94 -21.05
N GLY A 435 -26.13 13.18 -21.73
CA GLY A 435 -27.56 13.39 -21.76
C GLY A 435 -28.00 14.63 -22.52
N ARG A 436 -27.17 15.13 -23.45
CA ARG A 436 -27.39 16.33 -24.26
C ARG A 436 -27.28 16.01 -25.75
N SER A 437 -27.80 16.91 -26.59
CA SER A 437 -27.59 16.79 -28.02
C SER A 437 -26.14 17.13 -28.38
N ALA A 438 -25.57 16.45 -29.37
CA ALA A 438 -24.27 16.75 -29.97
C ALA A 438 -24.18 18.19 -30.52
N ARG A 439 -25.32 18.80 -30.85
CA ARG A 439 -25.44 20.18 -31.33
C ARG A 439 -25.55 21.23 -30.20
N ASP A 440 -25.66 20.85 -28.93
CA ASP A 440 -25.77 21.81 -27.82
C ASP A 440 -24.40 22.45 -27.47
N GLU A 441 -24.11 23.65 -28.00
CA GLU A 441 -22.79 24.32 -27.84
C GLU A 441 -22.64 25.13 -26.54
N SER A 442 -23.73 25.44 -25.83
CA SER A 442 -23.68 26.22 -24.58
C SER A 442 -24.81 25.83 -23.62
N MET A 443 -24.58 25.97 -22.30
CA MET A 443 -25.52 25.61 -21.24
C MET A 443 -26.72 26.59 -21.13
N LYS A 444 -27.52 26.74 -22.19
CA LYS A 444 -28.69 27.64 -22.20
C LYS A 444 -29.89 27.04 -21.47
N ASP A 445 -30.15 25.75 -21.63
CA ASP A 445 -31.27 25.04 -20.98
C ASP A 445 -30.79 24.28 -19.73
N ILE A 446 -31.23 24.75 -18.56
CA ILE A 446 -30.82 24.19 -17.27
C ILE A 446 -32.05 23.95 -16.37
N GLY A 447 -32.06 22.85 -15.61
CA GLY A 447 -33.15 22.52 -14.68
C GLY A 447 -34.37 21.88 -15.38
N ARG A 448 -35.58 22.43 -15.19
CA ARG A 448 -36.83 21.84 -15.74
C ARG A 448 -36.90 21.88 -17.27
N GLY A 449 -36.18 22.79 -17.93
CA GLY A 449 -36.08 22.86 -19.40
C GLY A 449 -35.33 21.66 -19.97
N MET A 450 -34.18 21.33 -19.36
CA MET A 450 -33.38 20.14 -19.69
C MET A 450 -34.12 18.83 -19.45
N TRP A 451 -34.94 18.73 -18.39
CA TRP A 451 -35.79 17.54 -18.17
C TRP A 451 -36.85 17.33 -19.26
N ARG A 452 -37.31 18.40 -19.93
CA ARG A 452 -38.25 18.28 -21.05
C ARG A 452 -37.54 17.83 -22.33
N SER A 453 -36.31 18.28 -22.56
CA SER A 453 -35.54 17.91 -23.75
C SER A 453 -35.09 16.46 -23.78
N ILE A 454 -34.94 15.80 -22.62
CA ILE A 454 -34.57 14.35 -22.54
C ILE A 454 -35.54 13.47 -23.33
N ASN A 455 -36.83 13.77 -23.29
CA ASN A 455 -37.85 12.99 -24.00
C ASN A 455 -37.77 13.16 -25.52
N ASP A 456 -37.11 14.21 -26.00
CA ASP A 456 -36.95 14.57 -27.41
C ASP A 456 -35.63 14.07 -28.01
N LEU A 457 -34.80 13.37 -27.22
CA LEU A 457 -33.51 12.82 -27.68
C LEU A 457 -33.69 11.47 -28.41
N MET A 458 -32.83 11.23 -29.39
CA MET A 458 -32.66 9.95 -30.09
C MET A 458 -31.23 9.75 -30.58
N LEU A 459 -30.81 8.50 -30.75
CA LEU A 459 -29.53 8.15 -31.34
C LEU A 459 -29.67 7.94 -32.85
N VAL A 460 -28.71 8.46 -33.62
CA VAL A 460 -28.60 8.26 -35.07
C VAL A 460 -27.14 8.01 -35.47
N ARG A 461 -26.93 7.43 -36.66
CA ARG A 461 -25.59 7.18 -37.19
C ARG A 461 -24.89 8.49 -37.55
N TRP A 462 -23.63 8.63 -37.17
CA TRP A 462 -22.80 9.75 -37.64
C TRP A 462 -22.49 9.61 -39.13
N ASP A 463 -21.94 8.47 -39.52
CA ASP A 463 -21.70 8.06 -40.90
C ASP A 463 -22.68 6.96 -41.31
N ARG A 464 -23.50 7.22 -42.33
CA ARG A 464 -24.51 6.28 -42.83
C ARG A 464 -23.90 5.04 -43.48
N ALA A 465 -22.66 5.13 -43.98
CA ALA A 465 -21.98 4.01 -44.61
C ALA A 465 -21.52 2.95 -43.59
N LYS A 466 -21.44 3.30 -42.31
CA LYS A 466 -20.99 2.44 -41.22
C LYS A 466 -22.16 1.92 -40.38
N PRO A 467 -22.05 0.76 -39.73
CA PRO A 467 -23.10 0.25 -38.84
C PRO A 467 -23.32 1.17 -37.64
N ALA A 468 -24.45 0.98 -36.94
CA ALA A 468 -24.75 1.66 -35.69
C ALA A 468 -23.96 1.00 -34.54
N ASP A 469 -22.66 1.29 -34.50
CA ASP A 469 -21.71 0.87 -33.47
C ASP A 469 -21.39 2.03 -32.49
N ILE A 470 -20.65 1.73 -31.42
CA ILE A 470 -20.32 2.69 -30.36
C ILE A 470 -19.49 3.89 -30.84
N SER A 471 -18.73 3.71 -31.93
CA SER A 471 -17.87 4.72 -32.55
C SER A 471 -18.57 5.53 -33.64
N ASN A 472 -19.82 5.20 -33.95
CA ASN A 472 -20.58 5.80 -35.05
C ASN A 472 -21.97 6.32 -34.62
N LEU A 473 -22.23 6.51 -33.33
CA LEU A 473 -23.53 6.97 -32.82
C LEU A 473 -23.46 8.35 -32.18
N ILE A 474 -24.34 9.25 -32.63
CA ILE A 474 -24.50 10.60 -32.08
C ILE A 474 -25.89 10.77 -31.45
N LEU A 475 -25.97 11.54 -30.38
CA LEU A 475 -27.22 11.85 -29.69
C LEU A 475 -27.76 13.20 -30.18
N LEU A 476 -28.98 13.23 -30.72
CA LEU A 476 -29.60 14.45 -31.27
C LEU A 476 -31.05 14.59 -30.80
N ARG A 477 -31.63 15.79 -30.93
CA ARG A 477 -33.09 15.98 -30.80
C ARG A 477 -33.79 15.50 -32.06
N PHE A 478 -35.06 15.10 -31.98
CA PHE A 478 -35.83 14.63 -33.15
C PHE A 478 -35.68 15.48 -34.41
N LYS A 479 -35.82 16.80 -34.31
CA LYS A 479 -35.67 17.71 -35.46
C LYS A 479 -34.24 17.74 -36.02
N GLU A 480 -33.25 17.70 -35.14
CA GLU A 480 -31.84 17.73 -35.52
C GLU A 480 -31.42 16.42 -36.19
N ALA A 481 -31.99 15.30 -35.74
CA ALA A 481 -31.82 14.00 -36.36
C ALA A 481 -32.40 13.97 -37.79
N ASP A 482 -33.61 14.50 -37.98
CA ASP A 482 -34.22 14.62 -39.32
C ASP A 482 -33.35 15.48 -40.27
N GLU A 483 -32.76 16.57 -39.77
CA GLU A 483 -31.86 17.45 -40.54
C GLU A 483 -30.53 16.75 -40.88
N HIS A 484 -29.95 16.02 -39.92
CA HIS A 484 -28.75 15.21 -40.11
C HIS A 484 -28.96 14.14 -41.19
N GLU A 485 -30.14 13.51 -41.21
CA GLU A 485 -30.55 12.53 -42.22
C GLU A 485 -30.84 13.13 -43.60
N LEU A 486 -30.74 14.45 -43.79
CA LEU A 486 -30.81 15.09 -45.12
C LEU A 486 -29.45 15.52 -45.68
N GLN A 487 -28.37 15.44 -44.89
CA GLN A 487 -27.03 15.90 -45.24
C GLN A 487 -26.04 14.74 -45.41
N THR A 488 -25.04 14.90 -46.28
CA THR A 488 -23.89 13.96 -46.35
C THR A 488 -22.79 14.38 -45.37
N LEU A 489 -21.88 13.45 -45.04
CA LEU A 489 -20.78 13.74 -44.13
C LEU A 489 -19.84 14.81 -44.70
N GLU A 490 -19.67 14.82 -46.03
CA GLU A 490 -18.94 15.81 -46.79
C GLU A 490 -19.60 17.19 -46.70
N ASP A 491 -20.94 17.25 -46.80
CA ASP A 491 -21.70 18.50 -46.67
C ASP A 491 -21.56 19.11 -45.26
N ILE A 492 -21.57 18.29 -44.20
CA ILE A 492 -21.38 18.74 -42.82
C ILE A 492 -19.95 19.25 -42.61
N LYS A 493 -18.95 18.57 -43.20
CA LYS A 493 -17.54 18.97 -43.11
C LYS A 493 -17.27 20.31 -43.79
N GLU A 494 -17.93 20.60 -44.91
CA GLU A 494 -17.79 21.87 -45.62
C GLU A 494 -18.59 23.02 -44.97
N ASN A 495 -19.81 22.76 -44.50
CA ASN A 495 -20.70 23.81 -44.00
C ASN A 495 -20.55 24.08 -42.49
N GLU A 496 -20.18 23.08 -41.69
CA GLU A 496 -20.09 23.16 -40.21
C GLU A 496 -18.77 22.51 -39.68
N PRO A 497 -17.58 23.06 -40.02
CA PRO A 497 -16.29 22.41 -39.71
C PRO A 497 -16.01 22.27 -38.21
N GLU A 498 -16.47 23.21 -37.39
CA GLU A 498 -16.32 23.15 -35.92
C GLU A 498 -17.15 22.01 -35.30
N PHE A 499 -18.39 21.83 -35.77
CA PHE A 499 -19.26 20.72 -35.36
C PHE A 499 -18.66 19.38 -35.77
N PHE A 500 -18.20 19.26 -37.01
CA PHE A 500 -17.54 18.06 -37.53
C PHE A 500 -16.31 17.67 -36.69
N SER A 501 -15.40 18.63 -36.42
CA SER A 501 -14.20 18.38 -35.63
C SER A 501 -14.53 17.93 -34.20
N ARG A 502 -15.55 18.54 -33.59
CA ARG A 502 -16.00 18.19 -32.24
C ARG A 502 -16.54 16.77 -32.19
N VAL A 503 -17.48 16.42 -33.06
CA VAL A 503 -18.08 15.08 -33.10
C VAL A 503 -17.03 14.02 -33.43
N ALA A 504 -16.17 14.26 -34.43
CA ALA A 504 -15.08 13.36 -34.78
C ALA A 504 -14.12 13.11 -33.61
N SER A 505 -13.81 14.13 -32.80
CA SER A 505 -12.96 13.96 -31.61
C SER A 505 -13.59 13.11 -30.52
N VAL A 506 -14.92 13.22 -30.32
CA VAL A 506 -15.68 12.44 -29.34
C VAL A 506 -15.79 10.99 -29.77
N LEU A 507 -16.13 10.75 -31.04
CA LEU A 507 -16.24 9.39 -31.58
C LEU A 507 -14.89 8.67 -31.67
N LYS A 508 -13.81 9.39 -32.02
CA LYS A 508 -12.44 8.84 -31.97
C LYS A 508 -12.02 8.44 -30.55
N ARG A 509 -12.51 9.15 -29.53
CA ARG A 509 -12.31 8.74 -28.13
C ARG A 509 -13.07 7.45 -27.81
N ALA A 510 -14.32 7.34 -28.24
CA ALA A 510 -15.11 6.11 -28.09
C ALA A 510 -14.42 4.90 -28.75
N GLU A 511 -13.86 5.11 -29.95
CA GLU A 511 -13.12 4.09 -30.68
C GLU A 511 -11.83 3.67 -29.95
N LEU A 512 -11.13 4.58 -29.28
CA LEU A 512 -9.95 4.24 -28.46
C LEU A 512 -10.33 3.50 -27.17
N ASP A 513 -11.42 3.93 -26.52
CA ASP A 513 -11.90 3.33 -25.27
C ASP A 513 -12.40 1.89 -25.49
N PHE A 514 -12.97 1.59 -26.66
CA PHE A 514 -13.48 0.24 -27.02
C PHE A 514 -12.56 -0.58 -27.95
N GLY A 515 -11.67 0.07 -28.71
CA GLY A 515 -10.74 -0.56 -29.65
C GLY A 515 -9.67 -1.41 -28.97
N PHE A 516 -9.25 -1.04 -27.75
CA PHE A 516 -8.40 -1.87 -26.90
C PHE A 516 -9.07 -3.18 -26.45
N CYS A 517 -10.41 -3.26 -26.55
CA CYS A 517 -11.17 -4.46 -26.22
C CYS A 517 -11.30 -5.42 -27.42
N CYS A 518 -11.35 -4.92 -28.66
CA CYS A 518 -11.49 -5.76 -29.86
C CYS A 518 -10.20 -6.44 -30.33
N ALA A 519 -9.01 -5.85 -30.08
CA ALA A 519 -7.74 -6.51 -30.39
C ALA A 519 -7.48 -7.79 -29.55
N LEU A 520 -8.24 -7.99 -28.47
CA LEU A 520 -8.19 -9.19 -27.62
C LEU A 520 -9.28 -10.22 -27.96
N ILE A 521 -10.14 -9.97 -28.95
CA ILE A 521 -11.30 -10.83 -29.29
C ILE A 521 -11.38 -11.10 -30.81
N GLU A 522 -10.24 -11.45 -31.43
CA GLU A 522 -10.22 -12.17 -32.72
C GLU A 522 -9.83 -13.64 -32.52
N PHE A 523 -10.40 -14.33 -31.52
CA PHE A 523 -10.47 -15.79 -31.52
C PHE A 523 -11.72 -16.24 -30.74
N SER A 524 -12.88 -16.21 -31.39
CA SER A 524 -13.94 -17.23 -31.32
C SER A 524 -15.28 -16.65 -31.80
N VAL A 525 -15.66 -17.02 -33.01
CA VAL A 525 -16.99 -16.79 -33.60
C VAL A 525 -18.00 -17.80 -33.01
N ASP A 526 -19.07 -17.29 -32.39
CA ASP A 526 -20.50 -17.67 -32.56
C ASP A 526 -21.35 -17.44 -31.28
N ARG A 527 -22.27 -16.47 -31.34
CA ARG A 527 -23.47 -16.35 -30.49
C ARG A 527 -24.67 -15.92 -31.35
N PRO A 528 -25.90 -16.38 -31.02
CA PRO A 528 -27.11 -15.63 -31.32
C PRO A 528 -27.85 -15.16 -30.05
N SER A 529 -27.95 -13.83 -29.94
CA SER A 529 -29.11 -12.96 -29.63
C SER A 529 -30.15 -13.31 -28.53
N LEU A 530 -30.38 -12.34 -27.63
CA LEU A 530 -31.65 -11.78 -27.06
C LEU A 530 -31.34 -11.29 -25.61
N GLY A 531 -31.52 -10.05 -25.16
CA GLY A 531 -32.35 -8.94 -25.60
C GLY A 531 -33.36 -8.57 -24.50
N PHE A 532 -33.14 -7.43 -23.82
CA PHE A 532 -34.07 -6.63 -22.98
C PHE A 532 -34.38 -7.17 -21.55
N LEU A 533 -34.24 -6.47 -20.40
CA LEU A 533 -34.32 -5.07 -19.91
C LEU A 533 -35.40 -4.97 -18.78
N ILE A 534 -34.93 -4.71 -17.54
CA ILE A 534 -35.51 -4.26 -16.22
C ILE A 534 -35.95 -2.77 -16.01
N THR A 535 -37.16 -2.38 -15.64
CA THR A 535 -37.34 -1.02 -15.04
C THR A 535 -38.44 -0.98 -13.98
N GLN A 536 -38.12 -0.63 -12.72
CA GLN A 536 -37.88 0.72 -12.11
C GLN A 536 -39.20 1.54 -12.06
N THR A 537 -39.76 1.95 -10.91
CA THR A 537 -39.22 2.86 -9.88
C THR A 537 -40.13 2.94 -8.62
N ASP A 538 -39.50 3.06 -7.44
CA ASP A 538 -39.58 4.08 -6.34
C ASP A 538 -40.90 4.87 -6.03
N ALA A 539 -41.24 5.42 -4.84
CA ALA A 539 -40.69 5.51 -3.47
C ALA A 539 -41.69 6.29 -2.55
N PHE A 540 -41.34 6.45 -1.25
CA PHE A 540 -41.85 7.35 -0.16
C PHE A 540 -43.00 6.86 0.75
N LEU A 541 -43.12 7.17 2.05
CA LEU A 541 -42.25 7.46 3.23
C LEU A 541 -43.20 7.73 4.44
N PHE A 542 -42.73 7.48 5.67
CA PHE A 542 -43.23 7.92 7.01
C PHE A 542 -44.18 7.03 7.85
N ALA A 543 -43.64 6.63 9.02
CA ALA A 543 -44.25 6.10 10.26
C ALA A 543 -44.90 7.25 11.11
N PRO A 544 -45.33 7.12 12.40
CA PRO A 544 -45.26 6.00 13.38
C PRO A 544 -46.48 5.86 14.37
N TYR A 545 -46.26 5.07 15.46
CA TYR A 545 -47.05 4.85 16.71
C TYR A 545 -48.10 3.73 16.66
N GLY A 546 -48.24 2.80 17.62
CA GLY A 546 -47.62 2.57 18.93
C GLY A 546 -48.58 1.68 19.77
N LEU A 547 -48.04 0.91 20.73
CA LEU A 547 -48.74 0.14 21.80
C LEU A 547 -49.63 -1.05 21.37
N GLU A 548 -49.82 -2.14 22.12
CA GLU A 548 -49.17 -2.82 23.25
C GLU A 548 -49.98 -4.12 23.47
N ALA A 549 -49.35 -5.11 24.09
CA ALA A 549 -49.93 -6.02 25.09
C ALA A 549 -50.77 -7.27 24.70
N LEU A 550 -50.16 -8.43 25.06
CA LEU A 550 -50.67 -9.53 25.92
C LEU A 550 -51.85 -10.39 25.39
N LEU A 551 -51.99 -11.71 25.57
CA LEU A 551 -51.26 -12.81 26.21
C LEU A 551 -52.12 -14.09 25.99
N TYR A 552 -51.51 -15.25 26.21
CA TYR A 552 -52.11 -16.55 26.60
C TYR A 552 -52.74 -17.50 25.54
N SER A 553 -51.98 -18.58 25.32
CA SER A 553 -52.37 -19.95 24.95
C SER A 553 -53.15 -20.67 26.09
N PRO A 554 -53.47 -21.98 26.06
CA PRO A 554 -53.46 -23.01 25.00
C PRO A 554 -54.69 -23.98 25.02
N MET A 555 -54.80 -24.91 24.04
CA MET A 555 -54.92 -26.39 24.22
C MET A 555 -55.60 -27.15 23.04
N LEU A 556 -54.99 -28.30 22.72
CA LEU A 556 -55.31 -29.42 21.81
C LEU A 556 -56.56 -30.26 22.26
N PRO A 557 -56.99 -31.43 21.66
CA PRO A 557 -56.56 -32.20 20.45
C PRO A 557 -57.64 -33.02 19.61
N ARG A 558 -57.19 -33.56 18.45
CA ARG A 558 -57.37 -34.92 17.81
C ARG A 558 -58.71 -35.52 17.24
N ALA A 559 -58.51 -36.19 16.06
CA ALA A 559 -59.04 -37.50 15.55
C ALA A 559 -60.40 -37.58 14.79
N ILE A 560 -60.77 -38.50 13.86
CA ILE A 560 -60.20 -39.59 12.99
C ILE A 560 -61.33 -40.08 11.98
N SER A 561 -60.95 -40.52 10.74
CA SER A 561 -61.52 -41.55 9.78
C SER A 561 -62.87 -41.54 9.00
N ARG A 562 -62.77 -41.82 7.66
CA ARG A 562 -63.42 -42.83 6.71
C ARG A 562 -64.97 -43.00 6.66
N LEU A 563 -65.74 -43.39 5.59
CA LEU A 563 -65.60 -44.21 4.34
C LEU A 563 -66.88 -44.12 3.41
N SER A 564 -66.73 -44.25 2.08
CA SER A 564 -67.49 -45.05 1.03
C SER A 564 -68.94 -44.79 0.46
N LEU A 565 -69.01 -44.63 -0.90
CA LEU A 565 -69.90 -45.12 -2.03
C LEU A 565 -71.45 -45.35 -1.82
N ARG A 566 -72.41 -45.10 -2.76
CA ARG A 566 -72.57 -45.52 -4.19
C ARG A 566 -73.91 -44.99 -4.87
N SER A 567 -73.86 -44.71 -6.19
CA SER A 567 -74.87 -44.87 -7.32
C SER A 567 -76.31 -44.26 -7.33
N VAL A 568 -76.67 -43.54 -8.44
CA VAL A 568 -77.69 -43.83 -9.51
C VAL A 568 -78.02 -42.55 -10.34
N LEU A 569 -78.07 -42.65 -11.69
CA LEU A 569 -78.54 -41.68 -12.72
C LEU A 569 -79.96 -42.12 -13.22
N PRO A 570 -80.84 -41.31 -13.89
CA PRO A 570 -80.52 -40.27 -14.89
C PRO A 570 -81.46 -39.02 -14.91
N GLY A 571 -81.13 -37.99 -15.73
CA GLY A 571 -82.09 -36.95 -16.13
C GLY A 571 -81.48 -35.56 -16.38
N LEU A 572 -81.58 -35.07 -17.61
CA LEU A 572 -80.94 -33.87 -18.17
C LEU A 572 -81.51 -32.53 -17.64
N ALA A 573 -80.64 -31.51 -17.67
CA ALA A 573 -80.83 -30.08 -17.38
C ALA A 573 -80.64 -29.63 -15.92
N GLY A 574 -79.37 -29.49 -15.49
CA GLY A 574 -79.04 -28.87 -14.19
C GLY A 574 -77.57 -28.88 -13.72
N VAL A 575 -76.57 -29.00 -14.62
CA VAL A 575 -75.17 -29.28 -14.23
C VAL A 575 -74.21 -28.07 -14.33
N TRP A 576 -74.64 -26.89 -14.78
CA TRP A 576 -73.73 -25.74 -14.93
C TRP A 576 -73.64 -24.79 -13.73
N VAL A 577 -74.44 -24.97 -12.67
CA VAL A 577 -74.46 -24.05 -11.50
C VAL A 577 -73.83 -24.64 -10.23
N THR A 578 -73.73 -25.97 -10.10
CA THR A 578 -73.18 -26.62 -8.90
C THR A 578 -71.70 -27.01 -8.99
N VAL A 579 -71.14 -27.24 -10.20
CA VAL A 579 -69.69 -27.45 -10.39
C VAL A 579 -68.90 -26.16 -10.17
N PHE A 580 -69.53 -25.01 -10.40
CA PHE A 580 -68.90 -23.70 -10.18
C PHE A 580 -68.80 -23.32 -8.69
N LEU A 581 -69.74 -23.76 -7.84
CA LEU A 581 -69.69 -23.44 -6.40
C LEU A 581 -68.74 -24.34 -5.60
N THR A 582 -68.53 -25.61 -6.00
CA THR A 582 -67.60 -26.52 -5.29
C THR A 582 -66.13 -26.31 -5.67
N ALA A 583 -65.83 -25.79 -6.86
CA ALA A 583 -64.47 -25.43 -7.26
C ALA A 583 -63.99 -24.12 -6.58
N VAL A 584 -64.91 -23.19 -6.31
CA VAL A 584 -64.58 -21.92 -5.66
C VAL A 584 -64.28 -22.11 -4.17
N LEU A 585 -65.00 -22.98 -3.45
CA LEU A 585 -64.79 -23.21 -2.02
C LEU A 585 -63.56 -24.07 -1.67
N MET A 586 -63.07 -24.93 -2.58
CA MET A 586 -61.85 -25.72 -2.37
C MET A 586 -60.56 -24.92 -2.69
N SER A 587 -60.67 -23.79 -3.39
CA SER A 587 -59.51 -22.96 -3.75
C SER A 587 -59.05 -22.04 -2.62
N GLU A 588 -59.95 -21.56 -1.76
CA GLU A 588 -59.59 -20.70 -0.63
C GLU A 588 -58.93 -21.47 0.53
N PHE A 589 -59.30 -22.74 0.74
CA PHE A 589 -58.76 -23.56 1.84
C PHE A 589 -57.35 -24.07 1.57
N VAL A 590 -57.01 -24.40 0.32
CA VAL A 590 -55.68 -24.89 -0.06
C VAL A 590 -54.66 -23.74 -0.11
N VAL A 591 -55.08 -22.57 -0.56
CA VAL A 591 -54.21 -21.38 -0.64
C VAL A 591 -53.89 -20.85 0.77
N ASN A 592 -54.86 -20.77 1.68
CA ASN A 592 -54.60 -20.35 3.05
C ASN A 592 -53.73 -21.34 3.84
N TYR A 593 -53.88 -22.65 3.64
CA TYR A 593 -53.05 -23.65 4.32
C TYR A 593 -51.62 -23.67 3.78
N PHE A 594 -51.43 -23.43 2.48
CA PHE A 594 -50.10 -23.30 1.86
C PHE A 594 -49.38 -22.03 2.30
N ILE A 595 -50.10 -20.91 2.41
CA ILE A 595 -49.56 -19.65 2.95
C ILE A 595 -49.17 -19.81 4.43
N ILE A 596 -49.97 -20.50 5.24
CA ILE A 596 -49.64 -20.73 6.66
C ILE A 596 -48.41 -21.65 6.80
N ILE A 597 -48.26 -22.69 5.98
CA ILE A 597 -47.07 -23.55 6.01
C ILE A 597 -45.81 -22.81 5.54
N VAL A 598 -45.92 -21.94 4.53
CA VAL A 598 -44.80 -21.11 4.05
C VAL A 598 -44.44 -20.03 5.08
N VAL A 599 -45.42 -19.40 5.72
CA VAL A 599 -45.19 -18.37 6.75
C VAL A 599 -44.64 -18.99 8.04
N VAL A 600 -45.16 -20.13 8.49
CA VAL A 600 -44.63 -20.84 9.67
C VAL A 600 -43.26 -21.46 9.38
N GLY A 601 -43.03 -21.93 8.15
CA GLY A 601 -41.73 -22.43 7.70
C GLY A 601 -40.66 -21.34 7.54
N LEU A 602 -41.05 -20.10 7.20
CA LEU A 602 -40.13 -18.96 7.20
C LEU A 602 -39.82 -18.49 8.62
N VAL A 603 -40.80 -18.49 9.54
CA VAL A 603 -40.61 -18.01 10.92
C VAL A 603 -39.72 -18.94 11.76
N THR A 604 -39.68 -20.25 11.47
CA THR A 604 -38.83 -21.20 12.21
C THR A 604 -37.36 -21.23 11.77
N VAL A 605 -37.00 -20.61 10.62
CA VAL A 605 -35.62 -20.58 10.12
C VAL A 605 -34.82 -19.38 10.67
N PHE A 606 -35.47 -18.35 11.22
CA PHE A 606 -34.82 -17.14 11.73
C PHE A 606 -34.69 -17.08 13.27
N SER A 607 -34.43 -18.22 13.92
CA SER A 607 -33.93 -18.22 15.30
C SER A 607 -32.41 -18.41 15.29
N THR A 608 -31.69 -17.43 14.74
CA THR A 608 -30.24 -17.30 14.87
C THR A 608 -29.95 -16.00 15.59
N GLU A 609 -29.09 -16.05 16.61
CA GLU A 609 -28.69 -14.90 17.43
C GLU A 609 -28.48 -13.63 16.60
N ASP A 610 -29.06 -12.52 17.07
CA ASP A 610 -28.99 -11.19 16.45
C ASP A 610 -27.54 -10.67 16.44
N VAL A 611 -26.76 -11.03 15.42
CA VAL A 611 -25.51 -10.35 15.12
C VAL A 611 -25.82 -9.16 14.23
N ASN A 612 -25.95 -7.99 14.87
CA ASN A 612 -26.34 -6.75 14.23
C ASN A 612 -25.11 -6.12 13.52
N PHE A 613 -24.83 -6.54 12.28
CA PHE A 613 -23.75 -5.94 11.48
C PHE A 613 -24.15 -4.53 11.04
N GLN A 614 -23.45 -3.50 11.55
CA GLN A 614 -23.80 -2.09 11.30
C GLN A 614 -23.19 -1.53 10.00
N SER A 615 -22.17 -2.17 9.44
CA SER A 615 -21.48 -1.72 8.22
C SER A 615 -20.87 -2.87 7.39
N VAL A 616 -20.56 -2.62 6.11
CA VAL A 616 -19.86 -3.58 5.22
C VAL A 616 -18.47 -3.98 5.77
N PRO A 617 -17.66 -3.06 6.33
CA PRO A 617 -16.43 -3.43 7.03
C PRO A 617 -16.63 -4.40 8.20
N ASP A 618 -17.73 -4.28 8.96
CA ASP A 618 -18.00 -5.21 10.08
C ASP A 618 -18.34 -6.62 9.57
N LEU A 619 -19.06 -6.70 8.44
CA LEU A 619 -19.30 -7.97 7.76
C LEU A 619 -17.98 -8.56 7.24
N GLN A 620 -17.13 -7.76 6.61
CA GLN A 620 -15.82 -8.21 6.12
C GLN A 620 -14.94 -8.73 7.26
N LYS A 621 -14.85 -8.00 8.39
CA LYS A 621 -14.11 -8.44 9.59
C LYS A 621 -14.67 -9.70 10.23
N SER A 622 -15.98 -9.96 10.07
CA SER A 622 -16.60 -11.19 10.55
C SER A 622 -16.33 -12.39 9.64
N MET A 623 -16.16 -12.15 8.33
CA MET A 623 -15.92 -13.19 7.32
C MET A 623 -14.45 -13.55 7.19
N TYR A 624 -13.58 -12.54 7.15
CA TYR A 624 -12.14 -12.67 6.95
C TYR A 624 -11.40 -12.32 8.23
N LYS A 625 -10.66 -13.29 8.76
CA LYS A 625 -9.74 -13.07 9.87
C LYS A 625 -8.35 -12.86 9.30
N VAL A 626 -7.82 -11.65 9.45
CA VAL A 626 -6.40 -11.38 9.15
C VAL A 626 -5.58 -12.09 10.23
N VAL A 627 -4.54 -12.81 9.80
CA VAL A 627 -3.68 -13.60 10.68
C VAL A 627 -2.28 -13.01 10.61
N ASP A 628 -1.76 -12.62 11.76
CA ASP A 628 -0.41 -12.08 11.85
C ASP A 628 0.62 -13.22 11.72
N GLY A 629 1.63 -13.00 10.89
CA GLY A 629 2.73 -13.94 10.69
C GLY A 629 3.89 -13.33 9.91
N PHE A 630 5.04 -13.98 9.99
CA PHE A 630 6.29 -13.58 9.35
C PHE A 630 6.52 -14.47 8.11
N PRO A 631 6.60 -13.90 6.91
CA PRO A 631 6.76 -14.65 5.67
C PRO A 631 8.20 -15.16 5.47
N CYS A 632 8.31 -16.31 4.81
CA CYS A 632 9.50 -16.66 4.04
C CYS A 632 9.43 -15.96 2.69
N VAL A 633 10.52 -15.36 2.24
CA VAL A 633 10.56 -14.50 1.04
C VAL A 633 11.51 -15.10 0.01
N ARG A 634 11.25 -14.82 -1.26
CA ARG A 634 12.10 -15.25 -2.38
C ARG A 634 13.29 -14.33 -2.57
N LEU A 635 14.49 -14.92 -2.53
CA LEU A 635 15.75 -14.28 -2.87
C LEU A 635 16.32 -14.94 -4.13
N LEU A 636 17.06 -14.17 -4.91
CA LEU A 636 17.70 -14.65 -6.13
C LEU A 636 19.22 -14.51 -6.02
N ASN A 637 19.91 -15.44 -6.65
CA ASN A 637 21.32 -15.42 -6.93
C ASN A 637 21.54 -15.63 -8.44
N LEU A 638 22.77 -15.55 -8.92
CA LEU A 638 23.12 -15.88 -10.30
C LEU A 638 22.85 -17.36 -10.64
N SER A 639 22.90 -18.23 -9.62
CA SER A 639 22.68 -19.67 -9.78
C SER A 639 21.20 -20.08 -9.75
N GLY A 640 20.28 -19.18 -9.39
CA GLY A 640 18.84 -19.46 -9.29
C GLY A 640 18.16 -18.80 -8.09
N GLU A 641 17.02 -19.36 -7.69
CA GLU A 641 16.14 -18.83 -6.63
C GLU A 641 16.27 -19.64 -5.34
N ILE A 642 16.06 -18.98 -4.19
CA ILE A 642 15.87 -19.63 -2.88
C ILE A 642 14.67 -19.00 -2.16
N GLY A 643 14.22 -19.63 -1.08
CA GLY A 643 13.13 -19.13 -0.26
C GLY A 643 11.76 -19.42 -0.88
N CYS A 644 10.76 -18.60 -0.55
CA CYS A 644 9.36 -18.94 -0.77
C CYS A 644 8.59 -17.90 -1.59
N SER A 645 7.66 -18.34 -2.43
CA SER A 645 6.67 -17.47 -3.07
C SER A 645 5.37 -18.21 -3.35
N ASN A 646 4.33 -17.48 -3.76
CA ASN A 646 3.17 -18.11 -4.36
C ASN A 646 3.53 -18.88 -5.65
N PRO A 647 2.90 -20.04 -5.91
CA PRO A 647 2.92 -20.71 -7.19
C PRO A 647 2.22 -19.83 -8.23
N GLY A 648 3.00 -19.31 -9.19
CA GLY A 648 2.48 -18.49 -10.28
C GLY A 648 2.13 -17.05 -9.87
N ARG A 649 1.16 -16.45 -10.57
CA ARG A 649 0.88 -15.00 -10.50
C ARG A 649 -0.32 -14.64 -9.61
N GLU A 650 -0.98 -15.63 -9.01
CA GLU A 650 -2.22 -15.47 -8.25
C GLU A 650 -2.03 -15.77 -6.75
N LYS A 651 -3.03 -15.37 -5.96
CA LYS A 651 -3.10 -15.73 -4.54
C LYS A 651 -3.40 -17.22 -4.39
N VAL A 652 -2.87 -17.86 -3.35
CA VAL A 652 -3.19 -19.26 -3.07
C VAL A 652 -4.26 -19.34 -2.01
N VAL A 653 -5.32 -20.09 -2.28
CA VAL A 653 -6.35 -20.43 -1.30
C VAL A 653 -6.35 -21.93 -1.10
N ALA A 654 -6.12 -22.40 0.12
CA ALA A 654 -6.08 -23.83 0.41
C ALA A 654 -6.68 -24.18 1.79
N PRO A 655 -7.36 -25.33 1.91
CA PRO A 655 -7.91 -25.83 3.17
C PRO A 655 -6.81 -26.16 4.18
N ILE A 656 -7.04 -25.80 5.44
CA ILE A 656 -6.05 -25.96 6.51
C ILE A 656 -6.08 -27.41 7.02
N VAL A 657 -4.92 -28.07 7.04
CA VAL A 657 -4.72 -29.46 7.47
C VAL A 657 -3.49 -29.55 8.38
N ARG A 658 -3.54 -30.35 9.46
CA ARG A 658 -2.37 -30.61 10.30
C ARG A 658 -1.46 -31.66 9.69
N TYR A 659 -0.15 -31.46 9.80
CA TYR A 659 0.84 -32.40 9.27
C TYR A 659 0.67 -33.83 9.81
N LYS A 660 0.29 -33.98 11.08
CA LYS A 660 0.02 -35.27 11.76
C LYS A 660 -1.05 -36.17 11.09
N ASN A 661 -1.77 -35.67 10.09
CA ASN A 661 -2.82 -36.38 9.34
C ASN A 661 -2.56 -36.46 7.82
N ALA A 662 -1.37 -36.12 7.33
CA ALA A 662 -1.07 -35.98 5.90
C ALA A 662 -0.20 -37.12 5.31
N ASP A 663 -0.60 -38.38 5.49
CA ASP A 663 0.10 -39.52 4.87
C ASP A 663 0.02 -39.47 3.33
N LYS A 664 -1.10 -39.01 2.78
CA LYS A 664 -1.30 -38.67 1.35
C LYS A 664 -2.23 -37.48 1.21
N LEU A 665 -1.78 -36.43 0.52
CA LEU A 665 -2.61 -35.30 0.15
C LEU A 665 -3.36 -35.62 -1.15
N ALA A 666 -4.66 -35.36 -1.18
CA ALA A 666 -5.51 -35.61 -2.37
C ALA A 666 -5.85 -34.32 -3.14
N GLN A 667 -5.63 -33.17 -2.52
CA GLN A 667 -5.90 -31.85 -3.07
C GLN A 667 -4.91 -30.84 -2.47
N LEU A 668 -4.76 -29.69 -3.13
CA LEU A 668 -3.94 -28.59 -2.66
C LEU A 668 -4.37 -28.20 -1.23
N SER A 669 -3.43 -28.14 -0.28
CA SER A 669 -3.72 -27.94 1.15
C SER A 669 -2.74 -26.97 1.81
N ALA A 670 -3.23 -26.19 2.77
CA ALA A 670 -2.42 -25.36 3.66
C ALA A 670 -2.01 -26.18 4.89
N ILE A 671 -0.72 -26.48 5.04
CA ILE A 671 -0.24 -27.45 6.04
C ILE A 671 0.21 -26.71 7.29
N LEU A 672 -0.45 -26.98 8.41
CA LEU A 672 -0.05 -26.52 9.74
C LEU A 672 1.01 -27.49 10.31
N VAL A 673 2.20 -26.96 10.56
CA VAL A 673 3.40 -27.69 10.96
C VAL A 673 3.89 -27.16 12.31
N SER A 674 4.14 -28.07 13.26
CA SER A 674 4.77 -27.71 14.53
C SER A 674 6.29 -27.57 14.36
N LEU A 675 6.96 -26.80 15.23
CA LEU A 675 8.41 -26.58 15.12
C LEU A 675 9.24 -27.87 15.23
N HIS A 676 8.80 -28.88 16.00
CA HIS A 676 9.47 -30.18 16.07
C HIS A 676 9.41 -30.96 14.75
N GLU A 677 8.37 -30.72 13.95
CA GLU A 677 8.12 -31.42 12.70
C GLU A 677 8.71 -30.65 11.50
N PHE A 678 9.15 -29.41 11.68
CA PHE A 678 9.61 -28.50 10.62
C PHE A 678 10.67 -29.15 9.70
N ASP A 679 11.79 -29.61 10.26
CA ASP A 679 12.86 -30.23 9.48
C ASP A 679 12.37 -31.50 8.77
N SER A 680 11.62 -32.35 9.49
CA SER A 680 11.09 -33.59 8.94
C SER A 680 10.11 -33.35 7.78
N PHE A 681 9.34 -32.27 7.86
CA PHE A 681 8.37 -31.86 6.85
C PHE A 681 9.10 -31.39 5.58
N PHE A 682 10.04 -30.46 5.70
CA PHE A 682 10.77 -29.94 4.53
C PHE A 682 11.69 -30.99 3.90
N LEU A 683 12.27 -31.89 4.69
CA LEU A 683 12.95 -33.08 4.17
C LEU A 683 12.01 -33.98 3.37
N ARG A 684 10.75 -34.15 3.81
CA ARG A 684 9.75 -34.89 3.05
C ARG A 684 9.36 -34.17 1.76
N VAL A 685 9.13 -32.86 1.81
CA VAL A 685 8.83 -32.05 0.61
C VAL A 685 9.94 -32.18 -0.44
N SER A 686 11.21 -32.18 -0.02
CA SER A 686 12.34 -32.33 -0.93
C SER A 686 12.46 -33.74 -1.53
N ASN A 687 12.00 -34.78 -0.84
CA ASN A 687 12.18 -36.18 -1.25
C ASN A 687 10.95 -36.81 -1.93
N ASP A 688 9.75 -36.28 -1.66
CA ASP A 688 8.46 -36.82 -2.12
C ASP A 688 7.75 -35.78 -3.01
N VAL A 689 8.03 -35.85 -4.32
CA VAL A 689 7.50 -34.91 -5.33
C VAL A 689 5.97 -34.99 -5.43
N ASP A 690 5.39 -36.18 -5.25
CA ASP A 690 3.95 -36.39 -5.27
C ASP A 690 3.27 -35.69 -4.08
N PHE A 691 3.90 -35.71 -2.91
CA PHE A 691 3.45 -34.94 -1.75
C PHE A 691 3.61 -33.43 -1.98
N ALA A 692 4.79 -32.99 -2.45
CA ALA A 692 5.11 -31.58 -2.67
C ALA A 692 4.11 -30.87 -3.60
N LYS A 693 3.63 -31.55 -4.64
CA LYS A 693 2.65 -31.03 -5.60
C LYS A 693 1.34 -30.54 -4.97
N TYR A 694 0.95 -31.10 -3.83
CA TYR A 694 -0.30 -30.77 -3.14
C TYR A 694 -0.10 -29.81 -1.95
N VAL A 695 1.12 -29.31 -1.74
CA VAL A 695 1.39 -28.27 -0.75
C VAL A 695 1.04 -26.91 -1.36
N GLY A 696 -0.08 -26.33 -0.92
CA GLY A 696 -0.51 -25.00 -1.34
C GLY A 696 0.08 -23.86 -0.50
N GLY A 697 0.55 -24.18 0.70
CA GLY A 697 1.19 -23.24 1.61
C GLY A 697 1.47 -23.91 2.95
N VAL A 698 2.36 -23.32 3.73
CA VAL A 698 2.80 -23.88 5.02
C VAL A 698 2.66 -22.83 6.11
N LEU A 699 2.07 -23.24 7.22
CA LEU A 699 1.83 -22.44 8.40
C LEU A 699 2.62 -23.05 9.54
N VAL A 700 3.59 -22.32 10.08
CA VAL A 700 4.49 -22.81 11.12
C VAL A 700 4.05 -22.23 12.45
N GLU A 701 3.79 -23.11 13.41
CA GLU A 701 3.35 -22.71 14.76
C GLU A 701 4.44 -21.92 15.51
N SER A 702 4.04 -20.95 16.32
CA SER A 702 4.96 -20.29 17.25
C SER A 702 5.30 -21.21 18.44
N GLY A 703 6.56 -21.17 18.86
CA GLY A 703 7.17 -22.16 19.76
C GLY A 703 7.41 -21.72 21.20
N THR A 704 6.58 -20.86 21.78
CA THR A 704 6.87 -20.28 23.11
C THR A 704 6.95 -21.31 24.25
N ASP A 705 6.15 -22.38 24.21
CA ASP A 705 6.20 -23.47 25.20
C ASP A 705 7.26 -24.56 24.91
N VAL A 706 8.03 -24.42 23.82
CA VAL A 706 8.73 -25.55 23.17
C VAL A 706 10.26 -25.44 23.19
N GLN A 707 10.81 -24.24 23.45
CA GLN A 707 12.27 -24.02 23.48
C GLN A 707 13.03 -24.93 24.46
N ASN A 708 12.43 -25.28 25.60
CA ASN A 708 13.05 -26.15 26.61
C ASN A 708 13.04 -27.65 26.24
N GLU A 709 12.23 -28.07 25.26
CA GLU A 709 12.11 -29.47 24.82
C GLU A 709 12.79 -29.75 23.47
N LEU A 710 13.23 -28.71 22.74
CA LEU A 710 13.91 -28.83 21.44
C LEU A 710 15.39 -29.18 21.59
N LYS A 711 15.89 -30.06 20.71
CA LYS A 711 17.31 -30.45 20.63
C LYS A 711 18.20 -29.46 19.87
N GLY A 712 17.76 -28.22 19.69
CA GLY A 712 18.38 -27.24 18.78
C GLY A 712 17.80 -27.32 17.36
N VAL A 713 17.72 -26.19 16.67
CA VAL A 713 17.21 -26.06 15.29
C VAL A 713 17.97 -24.95 14.57
N SER A 714 18.72 -25.31 13.52
CA SER A 714 19.37 -24.37 12.60
C SER A 714 19.01 -24.71 11.16
N MET A 715 18.47 -23.73 10.45
CA MET A 715 18.00 -23.90 9.05
C MET A 715 19.11 -23.65 8.02
N ASP A 716 20.28 -23.24 8.49
CA ASP A 716 21.48 -22.99 7.68
C ASP A 716 22.23 -24.31 7.36
N GLU A 717 23.26 -24.23 6.53
CA GLU A 717 24.14 -25.34 6.20
C GLU A 717 25.04 -25.73 7.38
N LYS A 718 25.65 -26.92 7.25
CA LYS A 718 26.58 -27.43 8.26
C LYS A 718 27.90 -26.69 8.30
N PHE A 719 28.28 -26.10 7.17
CA PHE A 719 29.38 -25.16 7.07
C PHE A 719 28.84 -23.93 6.34
N PRO A 720 28.34 -22.93 7.09
CA PRO A 720 27.89 -21.69 6.50
C PRO A 720 29.00 -21.05 5.65
N GLN A 721 28.68 -20.68 4.43
CA GLN A 721 29.56 -19.87 3.57
C GLN A 721 30.92 -20.54 3.27
N ALA A 722 30.94 -21.87 3.16
CA ALA A 722 32.16 -22.68 3.03
C ALA A 722 33.02 -22.31 1.79
N GLU A 723 32.39 -21.84 0.72
CA GLU A 723 33.04 -21.42 -0.53
C GLU A 723 34.03 -20.26 -0.35
N PHE A 724 33.82 -19.44 0.68
CA PHE A 724 34.68 -18.29 1.01
C PHE A 724 35.82 -18.63 1.95
N SER A 725 35.82 -19.83 2.56
CA SER A 725 36.80 -20.22 3.57
C SER A 725 38.24 -20.17 3.05
N PRO A 726 39.23 -19.64 3.81
CA PRO A 726 40.62 -19.51 3.33
C PRO A 726 41.38 -20.84 3.28
N TYR A 727 40.80 -21.94 3.76
CA TYR A 727 41.40 -23.26 3.87
C TYR A 727 40.73 -24.28 2.94
N LYS A 728 41.46 -25.33 2.55
CA LYS A 728 41.01 -26.30 1.55
C LYS A 728 39.95 -27.28 2.05
N ASN A 729 39.85 -27.49 3.36
CA ASN A 729 38.90 -28.47 3.92
C ASN A 729 37.52 -27.84 4.13
N ILE A 730 36.67 -27.91 3.10
CA ILE A 730 35.28 -27.46 3.14
C ILE A 730 34.30 -28.51 3.72
N SER A 731 34.79 -29.68 4.17
CA SER A 731 33.94 -30.75 4.73
C SER A 731 33.76 -30.66 6.25
N TYR A 732 34.44 -29.70 6.89
CA TYR A 732 34.32 -29.45 8.32
C TYR A 732 32.91 -28.96 8.67
N GLN A 733 32.39 -29.28 9.85
CA GLN A 733 31.04 -28.92 10.26
C GLN A 733 31.10 -28.01 11.48
N TRP A 734 31.12 -26.69 11.24
CA TRP A 734 31.01 -25.70 12.30
C TRP A 734 29.61 -25.71 12.94
N ASN A 735 28.58 -25.97 12.13
CA ASN A 735 27.17 -26.04 12.53
C ASN A 735 26.61 -27.47 12.32
N PRO A 736 26.95 -28.46 13.15
CA PRO A 736 26.58 -29.86 12.91
C PRO A 736 25.06 -30.12 12.84
N ILE A 737 24.26 -29.24 13.47
CA ILE A 737 22.80 -29.29 13.48
C ILE A 737 22.15 -28.60 12.26
N GLY A 738 22.93 -27.94 11.41
CA GLY A 738 22.43 -27.24 10.23
C GLY A 738 21.75 -28.18 9.23
N SER A 739 20.49 -27.87 8.91
CA SER A 739 19.66 -28.67 7.98
C SER A 739 19.80 -28.25 6.52
N GLY A 740 20.27 -27.02 6.23
CA GLY A 740 20.39 -26.45 4.89
C GLY A 740 19.04 -26.11 4.22
N ILE A 741 17.94 -26.15 4.95
CA ILE A 741 16.58 -25.94 4.43
C ILE A 741 16.39 -24.52 3.89
N MET A 742 17.05 -23.52 4.50
CA MET A 742 16.97 -22.11 4.09
C MET A 742 17.46 -21.84 2.67
N TRP A 743 18.34 -22.70 2.14
CA TRP A 743 18.99 -22.51 0.84
C TRP A 743 18.28 -23.19 -0.33
N ASN A 744 17.08 -23.74 -0.09
CA ASN A 744 16.27 -24.37 -1.14
C ASN A 744 15.20 -23.41 -1.69
N ASN A 745 14.72 -23.69 -2.90
CA ASN A 745 13.57 -23.02 -3.50
C ASN A 745 12.26 -23.73 -3.13
N TYR A 746 11.26 -22.96 -2.69
CA TYR A 746 9.91 -23.41 -2.42
C TYR A 746 8.89 -22.62 -3.24
N ASP A 747 8.18 -23.30 -4.15
CA ASP A 747 7.09 -22.73 -4.96
C ASP A 747 5.74 -22.73 -4.23
N PHE A 748 5.78 -22.48 -2.92
CA PHE A 748 4.60 -22.27 -2.09
C PHE A 748 4.93 -21.32 -0.94
N PRO A 749 3.96 -20.53 -0.47
CA PRO A 749 4.17 -19.58 0.62
C PRO A 749 4.35 -20.29 1.95
N VAL A 750 5.24 -19.76 2.79
CA VAL A 750 5.49 -20.27 4.16
C VAL A 750 5.43 -19.10 5.13
N PHE A 751 4.66 -19.23 6.21
CA PHE A 751 4.50 -18.21 7.24
C PHE A 751 4.76 -18.78 8.63
N LEU A 752 5.58 -18.09 9.42
CA LEU A 752 5.68 -18.30 10.86
C LEU A 752 4.58 -17.51 11.55
N LEU A 753 3.74 -18.18 12.33
CA LEU A 753 2.61 -17.58 13.01
C LEU A 753 3.03 -16.87 14.30
N SER A 754 2.22 -15.92 14.75
CA SER A 754 2.25 -15.43 16.15
C SER A 754 1.55 -16.42 17.10
N ASP A 755 1.70 -16.25 18.42
CA ASP A 755 1.04 -17.13 19.41
C ASP A 755 -0.50 -17.06 19.34
N SER A 756 -1.05 -15.87 19.11
CA SER A 756 -2.50 -15.67 18.94
C SER A 756 -3.01 -16.32 17.63
N SER A 757 -2.26 -16.13 16.55
CA SER A 757 -2.54 -16.72 15.24
C SER A 757 -2.46 -18.25 15.26
N THR A 758 -1.46 -18.81 15.94
CA THR A 758 -1.28 -20.26 16.11
C THR A 758 -2.50 -20.91 16.75
N SER A 759 -3.04 -20.31 17.82
CA SER A 759 -4.24 -20.82 18.50
C SER A 759 -5.45 -20.81 17.57
N THR A 760 -5.65 -19.71 16.83
CA THR A 760 -6.76 -19.55 15.87
C THR A 760 -6.70 -20.59 14.75
N LEU A 761 -5.52 -20.83 14.18
CA LEU A 761 -5.31 -21.78 13.08
C LEU A 761 -5.39 -23.24 13.55
N LYS A 762 -4.98 -23.55 14.78
CA LYS A 762 -5.19 -24.87 15.39
C LYS A 762 -6.67 -25.21 15.48
N GLU A 763 -7.49 -24.28 15.94
CA GLU A 763 -8.95 -24.46 16.01
C GLU A 763 -9.57 -24.71 14.63
N ALA A 764 -9.17 -23.90 13.63
CA ALA A 764 -9.63 -24.08 12.25
C ALA A 764 -9.23 -25.45 11.67
N ALA A 765 -8.00 -25.90 11.92
CA ALA A 765 -7.51 -27.20 11.45
C ALA A 765 -8.25 -28.37 12.13
N ILE A 766 -8.48 -28.30 13.45
CA ILE A 766 -9.26 -29.30 14.20
C ILE A 766 -10.70 -29.36 13.68
N LYS A 767 -11.31 -28.20 13.42
CA LYS A 767 -12.66 -28.10 12.88
C LYS A 767 -12.76 -28.75 11.49
N ASN A 768 -11.78 -28.56 10.62
CA ASN A 768 -11.73 -29.22 9.31
C ASN A 768 -11.63 -30.75 9.43
N GLU A 769 -10.82 -31.26 10.37
CA GLU A 769 -10.65 -32.71 10.57
C GLU A 769 -11.90 -33.40 11.13
N GLY A 770 -12.58 -32.76 12.10
CA GLY A 770 -13.78 -33.31 12.73
C GLY A 770 -14.99 -33.39 11.79
N ASN A 771 -14.95 -32.68 10.66
CA ASN A 771 -16.11 -32.41 9.81
C ASN A 771 -15.90 -32.89 8.35
N LYS A 772 -15.37 -34.10 8.14
CA LYS A 772 -15.13 -34.71 6.79
C LYS A 772 -16.36 -34.80 5.87
N LYS A 773 -17.57 -34.50 6.35
CA LYS A 773 -18.83 -34.45 5.57
C LYS A 773 -19.54 -33.09 5.65
N ALA A 774 -18.88 -32.07 6.18
CA ALA A 774 -19.48 -30.74 6.33
C ALA A 774 -19.49 -29.97 5.01
N TYR A 775 -20.48 -29.08 4.90
CA TYR A 775 -20.68 -28.21 3.74
C TYR A 775 -19.72 -27.00 3.73
N THR A 776 -18.96 -26.80 4.80
CA THR A 776 -18.01 -25.70 4.99
C THR A 776 -16.62 -26.21 5.35
N THR A 777 -15.61 -25.46 4.92
CA THR A 777 -14.20 -25.73 5.20
C THR A 777 -13.48 -24.42 5.46
N ASP A 778 -12.66 -24.37 6.51
CA ASP A 778 -11.83 -23.20 6.80
C ASP A 778 -10.55 -23.26 5.94
N VAL A 779 -10.30 -22.19 5.19
CA VAL A 779 -9.18 -22.07 4.25
C VAL A 779 -8.26 -20.93 4.65
N ALA A 780 -7.00 -21.03 4.24
CA ALA A 780 -6.03 -19.95 4.31
C ALA A 780 -5.82 -19.37 2.90
N GLU A 781 -5.90 -18.05 2.77
CA GLU A 781 -5.48 -17.27 1.61
C GLU A 781 -4.11 -16.67 1.87
N PHE A 782 -3.15 -16.98 1.00
CA PHE A 782 -1.79 -16.47 1.00
C PHE A 782 -1.61 -15.45 -0.12
N ASP A 783 -1.22 -14.24 0.24
CA ASP A 783 -0.83 -13.17 -0.66
C ASP A 783 0.68 -12.94 -0.55
N LEU A 784 1.46 -13.77 -1.23
CA LEU A 784 2.93 -13.67 -1.31
C LEU A 784 3.35 -13.73 -2.79
N VAL A 785 2.71 -12.90 -3.62
CA VAL A 785 2.99 -12.82 -5.06
C VAL A 785 4.12 -11.84 -5.33
N MET A 786 5.29 -12.40 -5.63
CA MET A 786 6.53 -11.67 -5.92
C MET A 786 6.54 -11.11 -7.35
N GLN A 787 7.19 -9.96 -7.58
CA GLN A 787 7.29 -9.37 -8.91
C GLN A 787 8.13 -10.22 -9.86
N THR A 788 9.16 -10.89 -9.35
CA THR A 788 9.98 -11.82 -10.15
C THR A 788 9.18 -12.98 -10.72
N THR A 789 8.21 -13.48 -9.95
CA THR A 789 7.26 -14.51 -10.44
C THR A 789 6.32 -13.96 -11.52
N LYS A 790 5.99 -12.66 -11.48
CA LYS A 790 5.17 -12.00 -12.51
C LYS A 790 5.94 -11.76 -13.81
N SER A 791 7.17 -11.24 -13.74
CA SER A 791 8.03 -11.03 -14.91
C SER A 791 8.61 -12.32 -15.47
N GLY A 792 8.70 -13.37 -14.67
CA GLY A 792 9.34 -14.64 -15.05
C GLY A 792 10.86 -14.63 -14.92
N THR A 793 11.42 -13.68 -14.17
CA THR A 793 12.87 -13.59 -13.89
C THR A 793 13.26 -14.61 -12.81
N ARG A 794 14.29 -15.41 -13.07
CA ARG A 794 14.72 -16.53 -12.22
C ARG A 794 16.12 -16.42 -11.62
N ASP A 795 16.78 -15.30 -11.88
CA ASP A 795 18.14 -15.03 -11.42
C ASP A 795 18.32 -13.53 -11.18
N SER A 796 19.36 -13.16 -10.43
CA SER A 796 19.63 -11.76 -10.08
C SER A 796 19.92 -10.87 -11.29
N GLU A 797 20.55 -11.39 -12.35
CA GLU A 797 20.93 -10.60 -13.53
C GLU A 797 19.68 -10.17 -14.31
N SER A 798 18.85 -11.14 -14.67
CA SER A 798 17.57 -10.92 -15.35
C SER A 798 16.66 -10.03 -14.53
N CYS A 799 16.66 -10.22 -13.20
CA CYS A 799 15.79 -9.49 -12.30
C CYS A 799 16.17 -8.00 -12.12
N LEU A 800 17.46 -7.70 -12.00
CA LEU A 800 17.95 -6.31 -11.92
C LEU A 800 17.74 -5.57 -13.24
N LYS A 801 17.96 -6.26 -14.37
CA LYS A 801 17.75 -5.70 -15.71
C LYS A 801 16.30 -5.29 -15.97
N GLU A 802 15.34 -6.09 -15.47
CA GLU A 802 13.91 -5.82 -15.58
C GLU A 802 13.36 -4.90 -14.47
N GLY A 803 14.19 -4.49 -13.50
CA GLY A 803 13.77 -3.64 -12.37
C GLY A 803 12.77 -4.32 -11.41
N THR A 804 12.78 -5.65 -11.33
CA THR A 804 11.83 -6.43 -10.51
C THR A 804 12.35 -6.84 -9.13
N CYS A 805 13.59 -6.50 -8.79
CA CYS A 805 14.23 -6.68 -7.48
C CYS A 805 15.22 -5.56 -7.19
N LEU A 806 15.71 -5.55 -5.95
CA LEU A 806 16.82 -4.72 -5.50
C LEU A 806 17.97 -5.58 -4.99
N PRO A 807 19.23 -5.10 -5.07
CA PRO A 807 20.36 -5.77 -4.46
C PRO A 807 20.20 -5.89 -2.96
N LEU A 808 20.58 -7.05 -2.44
CA LEU A 808 20.69 -7.27 -1.02
C LEU A 808 21.90 -6.48 -0.49
N GLY A 809 21.69 -5.71 0.58
CA GLY A 809 22.74 -4.87 1.12
C GLY A 809 22.27 -3.85 2.14
N GLY A 810 23.24 -3.21 2.80
CA GLY A 810 23.04 -2.20 3.83
C GLY A 810 24.25 -1.30 4.00
N TYR A 811 24.41 -0.70 5.18
CA TYR A 811 25.56 0.17 5.48
C TYR A 811 26.31 -0.33 6.71
N SER A 812 27.58 -0.70 6.51
CA SER A 812 28.54 -0.96 7.59
C SER A 812 28.96 0.37 8.22
N VAL A 813 29.45 0.32 9.47
CA VAL A 813 29.88 1.51 10.21
C VAL A 813 31.29 1.30 10.71
N TRP A 814 32.17 2.28 10.55
CA TRP A 814 33.47 2.27 11.22
C TRP A 814 33.78 3.59 11.91
N SER A 815 34.62 3.53 12.95
CA SER A 815 35.18 4.69 13.63
C SER A 815 36.57 4.40 14.20
N ALA A 816 37.30 5.43 14.62
CA ALA A 816 38.65 5.32 15.16
C ALA A 816 38.81 6.04 16.50
N LEU A 817 39.61 5.48 17.40
CA LEU A 817 39.93 6.05 18.72
C LEU A 817 41.45 6.14 18.91
N PRO A 818 42.02 7.35 19.11
CA PRO A 818 41.38 8.67 18.91
C PRO A 818 41.01 8.92 17.43
N PRO A 819 40.18 9.93 17.12
CA PRO A 819 39.79 10.27 15.74
C PRO A 819 41.00 10.53 14.83
N VAL A 820 40.98 9.99 13.61
CA VAL A 820 42.06 10.17 12.62
C VAL A 820 42.05 11.59 12.04
N ASN A 821 43.21 12.25 12.02
CA ASN A 821 43.34 13.56 11.38
C ASN A 821 43.67 13.42 9.89
N THR A 822 42.65 13.56 9.05
CA THR A 822 42.76 13.52 7.58
C THR A 822 43.46 14.75 6.96
N SER A 823 43.71 15.81 7.74
CA SER A 823 44.29 17.07 7.24
C SER A 823 45.81 17.20 7.39
N SER A 824 46.45 16.37 8.23
CA SER A 824 47.89 16.42 8.50
C SER A 824 48.65 15.34 7.75
N SER A 825 49.74 15.71 7.06
CA SER A 825 50.66 14.79 6.37
C SER A 825 51.63 14.03 7.30
N GLU A 826 51.33 13.96 8.60
CA GLU A 826 52.19 13.25 9.57
C GLU A 826 51.98 11.74 9.48
N SER A 827 53.07 10.99 9.70
CA SER A 827 53.15 9.54 9.52
C SER A 827 52.02 8.81 10.27
N SER A 828 51.19 8.11 9.51
CA SER A 828 50.08 7.29 9.98
C SER A 828 50.57 6.17 10.92
N LYS A 829 49.99 6.08 12.12
CA LYS A 829 50.25 4.99 13.08
C LYS A 829 49.79 3.66 12.50
N HIS A 830 50.43 2.57 12.91
CA HIS A 830 49.94 1.21 12.64
C HIS A 830 48.54 1.02 13.25
N ILE A 831 47.68 0.25 12.58
CA ILE A 831 46.26 0.10 12.88
C ILE A 831 45.99 -1.28 13.48
N ILE A 832 45.26 -1.32 14.58
CA ILE A 832 44.59 -2.51 15.10
C ILE A 832 43.12 -2.39 14.75
N LEU A 833 42.61 -3.36 13.97
CA LEU A 833 41.23 -3.40 13.52
C LEU A 833 40.42 -4.30 14.45
N ALA A 834 39.48 -3.74 15.20
CA ALA A 834 38.54 -4.48 16.02
C ALA A 834 37.21 -4.61 15.26
N VAL A 835 36.75 -5.84 15.03
CA VAL A 835 35.66 -6.15 14.11
C VAL A 835 34.52 -6.89 14.82
N ALA A 836 33.28 -6.58 14.46
CA ALA A 836 32.11 -7.40 14.76
C ALA A 836 31.13 -7.34 13.57
N SER A 837 30.25 -8.33 13.45
CA SER A 837 29.12 -8.29 12.52
C SER A 837 27.84 -7.83 13.22
N MET A 838 26.87 -7.33 12.47
CA MET A 838 25.56 -6.93 13.02
C MET A 838 24.37 -7.64 12.38
N ASP A 839 24.53 -8.29 11.23
CA ASP A 839 23.44 -8.97 10.54
C ASP A 839 23.36 -10.47 10.81
N SER A 840 22.13 -10.98 10.79
CA SER A 840 21.83 -12.41 10.87
C SER A 840 20.90 -12.83 9.75
N ALA A 841 20.91 -14.12 9.43
CA ALA A 841 19.92 -14.75 8.57
C ALA A 841 18.88 -15.53 9.39
N SER A 842 17.72 -15.75 8.78
CA SER A 842 16.65 -16.61 9.27
C SER A 842 15.78 -17.01 8.09
N PHE A 843 15.17 -18.19 8.14
CA PHE A 843 14.17 -18.61 7.16
C PHE A 843 12.98 -17.62 7.09
N PHE A 844 12.71 -16.91 8.18
CA PHE A 844 11.73 -15.84 8.26
C PHE A 844 12.46 -14.51 8.47
N ARG A 845 12.68 -13.76 7.38
CA ARG A 845 13.53 -12.53 7.36
C ARG A 845 13.10 -11.48 8.40
N ASP A 846 11.81 -11.35 8.65
CA ASP A 846 11.28 -10.35 9.58
C ASP A 846 11.47 -10.75 11.06
N LYS A 847 11.92 -11.98 11.31
CA LYS A 847 12.27 -12.51 12.63
C LYS A 847 13.68 -13.06 12.65
N SER A 848 14.64 -12.25 12.20
CA SER A 848 16.09 -12.48 12.31
C SER A 848 16.65 -11.67 13.48
N LEU A 849 16.83 -12.33 14.63
CA LEU A 849 17.36 -11.70 15.84
C LEU A 849 18.87 -11.90 15.98
N GLY A 850 19.35 -13.15 15.87
CA GLY A 850 20.77 -13.47 15.94
C GLY A 850 21.41 -13.11 17.29
N ALA A 851 20.75 -13.46 18.40
CA ALA A 851 21.17 -13.07 19.74
C ALA A 851 22.61 -13.50 20.07
N ASP A 852 22.94 -14.77 19.86
CA ASP A 852 24.30 -15.26 20.09
C ASP A 852 25.22 -14.98 18.90
N SER A 853 24.73 -15.10 17.67
CA SER A 853 25.47 -14.74 16.46
C SER A 853 24.62 -13.84 15.55
N PRO A 854 24.98 -12.55 15.35
CA PRO A 854 26.22 -11.89 15.77
C PRO A 854 26.09 -10.93 16.97
N ILE A 855 24.89 -10.70 17.50
CA ILE A 855 24.62 -9.54 18.36
C ILE A 855 25.38 -9.58 19.69
N SER A 856 25.65 -10.77 20.25
CA SER A 856 26.46 -10.89 21.46
C SER A 856 27.88 -10.30 21.28
N GLY A 857 28.52 -10.54 20.14
CA GLY A 857 29.82 -9.99 19.78
C GLY A 857 29.78 -8.49 19.51
N LEU A 858 28.74 -8.03 18.81
CA LEU A 858 28.48 -6.61 18.58
C LEU A 858 28.37 -5.84 19.90
N ILE A 859 27.51 -6.31 20.83
CA ILE A 859 27.32 -5.67 22.14
C ILE A 859 28.64 -5.67 22.91
N SER A 860 29.38 -6.77 22.88
CA SER A 860 30.69 -6.88 23.52
C SER A 860 31.67 -5.82 23.02
N LEU A 861 31.73 -5.62 21.69
CA LEU A 861 32.59 -4.61 21.06
C LEU A 861 32.15 -3.17 21.41
N LEU A 862 30.86 -2.86 21.32
CA LEU A 862 30.34 -1.52 21.65
C LEU A 862 30.63 -1.12 23.10
N VAL A 863 30.49 -2.08 24.00
CA VAL A 863 30.76 -1.86 25.42
C VAL A 863 32.26 -1.75 25.69
N ALA A 864 33.09 -2.48 24.94
CA ALA A 864 34.53 -2.29 24.98
C ALA A 864 34.94 -0.89 24.49
N VAL A 865 34.31 -0.37 23.43
CA VAL A 865 34.51 1.01 22.94
C VAL A 865 34.14 2.03 24.02
N ASP A 866 32.98 1.87 24.68
CA ASP A 866 32.54 2.74 25.77
C ASP A 866 33.53 2.71 26.96
N ALA A 867 34.07 1.55 27.32
CA ALA A 867 35.08 1.45 28.38
C ALA A 867 36.41 2.14 28.00
N LEU A 868 36.86 1.95 26.76
CA LEU A 868 38.11 2.55 26.25
C LEU A 868 38.03 4.07 26.12
N SER A 869 36.86 4.60 25.74
CA SER A 869 36.64 6.05 25.58
C SER A 869 36.97 6.90 26.80
N ARG A 870 37.00 6.30 28.00
CA ARG A 870 37.21 7.00 29.29
C ARG A 870 38.66 6.98 29.78
N VAL A 871 39.52 6.16 29.19
CA VAL A 871 40.85 5.82 29.74
C VAL A 871 41.99 6.15 28.77
N VAL A 872 41.67 6.34 27.48
CA VAL A 872 42.67 6.44 26.43
C VAL A 872 43.14 7.88 26.22
N ASP A 873 44.32 8.19 26.76
CA ASP A 873 45.16 9.33 26.38
C ASP A 873 46.50 8.79 25.84
N ASP A 874 46.85 9.12 24.59
CA ASP A 874 48.12 8.80 23.91
C ASP A 874 48.42 7.30 23.62
N LEU A 875 47.86 6.78 22.50
CA LEU A 875 48.12 5.43 21.99
C LEU A 875 49.28 5.36 21.00
N GLY A 876 50.04 4.26 21.04
CA GLY A 876 51.10 3.94 20.10
C GLY A 876 50.62 3.41 18.74
N LYS A 877 49.51 2.66 18.76
CA LYS A 877 48.81 2.20 17.56
C LYS A 877 47.41 2.81 17.50
N GLN A 878 46.90 2.98 16.29
CA GLN A 878 45.55 3.47 16.05
C GLN A 878 44.55 2.33 16.27
N LEU A 879 43.53 2.55 17.12
CA LEU A 879 42.41 1.62 17.23
C LEU A 879 41.34 2.04 16.21
N VAL A 880 40.89 1.09 15.40
CA VAL A 880 39.78 1.26 14.44
C VAL A 880 38.75 0.18 14.71
N PHE A 881 37.51 0.59 14.90
CA PHE A 881 36.36 -0.28 15.15
C PHE A 881 35.52 -0.34 13.88
N VAL A 882 35.22 -1.55 13.40
CA VAL A 882 34.39 -1.76 12.21
C VAL A 882 33.27 -2.72 12.55
N ILE A 883 32.05 -2.34 12.20
CA ILE A 883 30.85 -3.17 12.34
C ILE A 883 30.34 -3.45 10.93
N PHE A 884 30.44 -4.71 10.51
CA PHE A 884 30.03 -5.14 9.18
C PHE A 884 28.57 -5.58 9.12
N THR A 885 27.94 -5.32 7.98
CA THR A 885 26.62 -5.86 7.62
C THR A 885 26.69 -6.60 6.29
N GLY A 886 25.79 -7.55 6.10
CA GLY A 886 25.79 -8.49 4.98
C GLY A 886 26.82 -9.61 5.15
N GLU A 887 27.32 -9.85 6.37
CA GLU A 887 28.24 -10.96 6.64
C GLU A 887 27.56 -12.32 6.57
N ALA A 888 26.26 -12.42 6.86
CA ALA A 888 25.48 -13.65 6.71
C ALA A 888 25.24 -14.03 5.23
N TRP A 889 25.43 -13.07 4.31
CA TRP A 889 25.08 -13.18 2.88
C TRP A 889 26.29 -13.23 1.96
N GLY A 890 27.37 -13.89 2.41
CA GLY A 890 28.59 -14.04 1.63
C GLY A 890 29.60 -12.91 1.87
N PHE A 891 29.67 -12.41 3.10
CA PHE A 891 30.64 -11.38 3.51
C PHE A 891 30.54 -10.08 2.69
N LEU A 892 29.32 -9.66 2.32
CA LEU A 892 29.09 -8.50 1.44
C LEU A 892 29.76 -7.23 1.98
N GLY A 893 29.68 -7.00 3.30
CA GLY A 893 30.24 -5.82 3.96
C GLY A 893 31.76 -5.82 3.97
N SER A 894 32.38 -6.86 4.52
CA SER A 894 33.84 -6.94 4.66
C SER A 894 34.56 -7.01 3.30
N ARG A 895 33.98 -7.68 2.31
CA ARG A 895 34.50 -7.71 0.93
C ARG A 895 34.40 -6.34 0.27
N ARG A 896 33.25 -5.66 0.40
CA ARG A 896 33.09 -4.32 -0.16
C ARG A 896 34.02 -3.33 0.53
N PHE A 897 34.17 -3.39 1.85
CA PHE A 897 35.12 -2.56 2.59
C PHE A 897 36.57 -2.70 2.08
N LEU A 898 37.01 -3.92 1.78
CA LEU A 898 38.33 -4.16 1.16
C LEU A 898 38.45 -3.55 -0.24
N LEU A 899 37.38 -3.62 -1.05
CA LEU A 899 37.35 -2.96 -2.36
C LEU A 899 37.42 -1.44 -2.24
N GLU A 900 36.66 -0.85 -1.31
CA GLU A 900 36.67 0.59 -1.04
C GLU A 900 38.07 1.07 -0.58
N LEU A 901 38.78 0.25 0.21
CA LEU A 901 40.18 0.51 0.61
C LEU A 901 41.13 0.50 -0.58
N ASP A 902 41.00 -0.46 -1.51
CA ASP A 902 41.82 -0.51 -2.72
C ASP A 902 41.56 0.70 -3.64
N GLN A 903 40.31 1.17 -3.67
CA GLN A 903 39.88 2.31 -4.48
C GLN A 903 40.18 3.67 -3.82
N ASN A 904 40.57 3.70 -2.54
CA ASN A 904 40.73 4.92 -1.73
C ASN A 904 39.49 5.82 -1.78
N SER A 905 38.31 5.24 -1.59
CA SER A 905 37.06 6.00 -1.65
C SER A 905 36.81 6.87 -0.41
N ASP A 906 35.85 7.79 -0.52
CA ASP A 906 35.45 8.68 0.57
C ASP A 906 34.89 7.92 1.80
N ALA A 907 34.36 6.70 1.61
CA ALA A 907 33.78 5.88 2.67
C ALA A 907 34.83 5.38 3.68
N VAL A 908 36.07 5.16 3.22
CA VAL A 908 37.19 4.64 4.03
C VAL A 908 38.34 5.64 4.18
N ASN A 909 38.07 6.91 3.86
CA ASN A 909 39.07 7.97 3.92
C ASN A 909 39.70 8.08 5.32
N GLY A 910 41.03 8.05 5.37
CA GLY A 910 41.83 8.03 6.59
C GLY A 910 42.38 6.65 6.96
N LEU A 911 41.96 5.58 6.29
CA LEU A 911 42.50 4.23 6.45
C LEU A 911 43.43 3.86 5.29
N ASN A 912 44.45 3.06 5.58
CA ASN A 912 45.31 2.46 4.57
C ASN A 912 45.52 0.99 4.90
N SER A 913 45.24 0.11 3.92
CA SER A 913 45.33 -1.33 4.07
C SER A 913 46.74 -1.81 4.46
N SER A 914 47.80 -1.11 4.06
CA SER A 914 49.18 -1.50 4.38
C SER A 914 49.57 -1.26 5.85
N LEU A 915 48.78 -0.50 6.60
CA LEU A 915 49.05 -0.17 8.01
C LEU A 915 48.31 -1.07 8.98
N ILE A 916 47.43 -1.96 8.49
CA ILE A 916 46.66 -2.88 9.32
C ILE A 916 47.61 -3.99 9.80
N ASP A 917 48.00 -3.91 11.08
CA ASP A 917 48.91 -4.86 11.72
C ASP A 917 48.19 -6.14 12.15
N MET A 918 46.98 -5.98 12.70
CA MET A 918 46.27 -7.02 13.44
C MET A 918 44.77 -6.79 13.34
N ILE A 919 44.02 -7.87 13.11
CA ILE A 919 42.56 -7.88 13.16
C ILE A 919 42.11 -8.71 14.37
N LEU A 920 41.31 -8.12 15.25
CA LEU A 920 40.64 -8.82 16.35
C LEU A 920 39.13 -8.79 16.11
N GLU A 921 38.57 -9.93 15.70
CA GLU A 921 37.14 -10.07 15.50
C GLU A 921 36.49 -10.67 16.75
N VAL A 922 35.35 -10.11 17.16
CA VAL A 922 34.53 -10.63 18.26
C VAL A 922 33.30 -11.29 17.66
N GLY A 923 33.25 -12.62 17.73
CA GLY A 923 32.16 -13.44 17.21
C GLY A 923 31.09 -13.72 18.27
N SER A 924 30.66 -14.97 18.35
CA SER A 924 29.69 -15.44 19.35
C SER A 924 30.32 -15.57 20.72
N VAL A 925 29.88 -14.74 21.65
CA VAL A 925 30.39 -14.68 23.03
C VAL A 925 29.28 -14.79 24.08
N GLY A 926 28.02 -14.92 23.65
CA GLY A 926 26.85 -14.93 24.51
C GLY A 926 26.74 -16.19 25.37
N LYS A 927 27.34 -17.31 24.94
CA LYS A 927 27.23 -18.62 25.61
C LYS A 927 28.53 -19.13 26.22
N GLY A 928 29.54 -18.28 26.35
CA GLY A 928 30.82 -18.61 27.00
C GLY A 928 30.69 -19.09 28.46
N PHE A 929 29.57 -18.77 29.12
CA PHE A 929 29.26 -19.18 30.51
C PHE A 929 28.21 -20.30 30.59
N SER A 930 28.12 -21.17 29.58
CA SER A 930 27.17 -22.27 29.56
C SER A 930 27.73 -23.54 30.24
N GLN A 931 26.84 -24.36 30.81
CA GLN A 931 27.16 -25.68 31.39
C GLN A 931 28.16 -25.71 32.56
N GLY A 932 28.36 -24.59 33.26
CA GLY A 932 29.26 -24.50 34.42
C GLY A 932 30.74 -24.24 34.07
N THR A 933 31.06 -24.17 32.78
CA THR A 933 32.36 -23.71 32.26
C THR A 933 32.27 -22.24 31.87
N LYS A 934 33.34 -21.48 32.12
CA LYS A 934 33.46 -20.07 31.74
C LYS A 934 34.67 -19.93 30.84
N SER A 935 34.50 -20.22 29.55
CA SER A 935 35.61 -20.34 28.62
C SER A 935 35.35 -19.58 27.33
N PHE A 936 36.39 -18.91 26.83
CA PHE A 936 36.44 -18.35 25.49
C PHE A 936 37.61 -18.95 24.72
N PHE A 937 37.48 -19.00 23.39
CA PHE A 937 38.44 -19.60 22.50
C PHE A 937 38.94 -18.58 21.48
N ALA A 938 40.25 -18.49 21.35
CA ALA A 938 40.91 -17.67 20.35
C ALA A 938 41.26 -18.52 19.12
N HIS A 939 40.56 -18.25 18.02
CA HIS A 939 40.73 -18.90 16.72
C HIS A 939 41.74 -18.14 15.85
N THR A 940 42.68 -18.88 15.24
CA THR A 940 43.77 -18.30 14.43
C THR A 940 44.12 -19.22 13.27
N THR A 941 44.48 -18.69 12.10
CA THR A 941 44.93 -19.49 10.93
C THR A 941 46.43 -19.70 10.87
N GLN A 942 47.22 -18.67 11.24
CA GLN A 942 48.68 -18.69 11.18
C GLN A 942 49.29 -18.00 12.40
N VAL A 943 50.33 -18.61 12.97
CA VAL A 943 51.07 -18.06 14.10
C VAL A 943 52.07 -17.01 13.60
N SER A 944 51.65 -15.75 13.57
CA SER A 944 52.53 -14.61 13.35
C SER A 944 53.03 -14.01 14.67
N ALA A 945 54.02 -13.12 14.60
CA ALA A 945 54.47 -12.37 15.78
C ALA A 945 53.32 -11.55 16.39
N ALA A 946 52.49 -10.92 15.55
CA ALA A 946 51.33 -10.15 15.98
C ALA A 946 50.25 -11.04 16.60
N THR A 947 49.97 -12.22 16.02
CA THR A 947 49.01 -13.19 16.58
C THR A 947 49.45 -13.64 17.98
N ASN A 948 50.74 -13.95 18.17
CA ASN A 948 51.28 -14.32 19.49
C ASN A 948 51.20 -13.17 20.49
N GLU A 949 51.47 -11.94 20.04
CA GLU A 949 51.32 -10.74 20.86
C GLU A 949 49.88 -10.59 21.36
N THR A 950 48.89 -10.78 20.48
CA THR A 950 47.46 -10.73 20.82
C THR A 950 47.03 -11.86 21.74
N LEU A 951 47.50 -13.09 21.53
CA LEU A 951 47.23 -14.21 22.44
C LEU A 951 47.81 -13.96 23.84
N ASN A 952 49.01 -13.37 23.91
CA ASN A 952 49.60 -12.97 25.19
C ASN A 952 48.82 -11.81 25.83
N ALA A 953 48.38 -10.83 25.06
CA ALA A 953 47.55 -9.72 25.54
C ALA A 953 46.18 -10.20 26.07
N LEU A 954 45.56 -11.20 25.44
CA LEU A 954 44.34 -11.86 25.93
C LEU A 954 44.57 -12.54 27.29
N LYS A 955 45.66 -13.30 27.44
CA LYS A 955 46.01 -13.93 28.72
C LYS A 955 46.32 -12.90 29.81
N LEU A 956 47.02 -11.82 29.48
CA LEU A 956 47.27 -10.73 30.42
C LEU A 956 45.96 -10.03 30.84
N ALA A 957 45.05 -9.79 29.90
CA ALA A 957 43.73 -9.25 30.18
C ALA A 957 42.94 -10.17 31.12
N GLN A 958 42.93 -11.49 30.86
CA GLN A 958 42.33 -12.50 31.73
C GLN A 958 42.91 -12.45 33.15
N HIS A 959 44.24 -12.49 33.31
CA HIS A 959 44.89 -12.45 34.62
C HIS A 959 44.62 -11.16 35.41
N SER A 960 44.30 -10.06 34.72
CA SER A 960 43.95 -8.79 35.37
C SER A 960 42.54 -8.77 35.98
N LEU A 961 41.69 -9.75 35.65
CA LEU A 961 40.35 -9.92 36.21
C LEU A 961 40.42 -10.86 37.43
N GLN A 962 40.99 -10.37 38.53
CA GLN A 962 41.33 -11.14 39.75
C GLN A 962 40.13 -11.84 40.46
N SER A 963 38.89 -11.65 39.99
CA SER A 963 37.65 -12.11 40.65
C SER A 963 36.80 -13.07 39.84
N SER A 964 37.27 -13.55 38.68
CA SER A 964 36.45 -14.35 37.76
C SER A 964 37.22 -15.57 37.25
N ASP A 965 36.73 -16.78 37.57
CA ASP A 965 37.19 -18.06 36.99
C ASP A 965 36.88 -18.13 35.48
N ILE A 966 37.43 -17.21 34.67
CA ILE A 966 37.28 -17.20 33.21
C ILE A 966 38.56 -17.77 32.61
N ASP A 967 38.42 -18.73 31.70
CA ASP A 967 39.51 -19.32 30.95
C ASP A 967 39.52 -18.81 29.50
N ILE A 968 40.69 -18.41 29.00
CA ILE A 968 40.88 -18.09 27.57
C ILE A 968 41.91 -19.05 27.03
N SER A 969 41.49 -19.90 26.10
CA SER A 969 42.35 -20.89 25.48
C SER A 969 42.48 -20.66 23.99
N THR A 970 43.58 -21.12 23.40
CA THR A 970 43.71 -21.19 21.94
C THR A 970 42.89 -22.36 21.44
N ALA A 971 42.11 -22.14 20.38
CA ALA A 971 41.29 -23.18 19.78
C ALA A 971 42.15 -24.38 19.32
N ASN A 972 41.56 -25.56 19.35
CA ASN A 972 42.23 -26.82 19.10
C ASN A 972 42.70 -26.92 17.63
N ALA A 973 43.92 -27.42 17.43
CA ALA A 973 44.50 -27.60 16.10
C ALA A 973 43.76 -28.62 15.22
N SER A 974 42.77 -29.34 15.76
CA SER A 974 41.89 -30.24 15.00
C SER A 974 40.85 -29.52 14.13
N ASN A 975 40.48 -28.28 14.48
CA ASN A 975 39.59 -27.45 13.67
C ASN A 975 40.40 -26.74 12.56
N PRO A 976 39.76 -26.23 11.48
CA PRO A 976 40.48 -25.64 10.35
C PRO A 976 41.04 -24.23 10.61
N GLY A 977 41.04 -23.76 11.87
CA GLY A 977 41.66 -22.52 12.32
C GLY A 977 40.64 -21.45 12.66
N ILE A 978 39.93 -20.92 11.64
CA ILE A 978 39.03 -19.77 11.79
C ILE A 978 37.59 -20.13 11.37
N PRO A 979 36.58 -19.91 12.22
CA PRO A 979 35.16 -20.12 11.88
C PRO A 979 34.66 -19.09 10.87
N PRO A 980 33.47 -19.30 10.26
CA PRO A 980 32.84 -18.31 9.39
C PRO A 980 32.80 -16.93 10.05
N SER A 981 33.57 -15.99 9.50
CA SER A 981 33.85 -14.69 10.11
C SER A 981 34.37 -13.73 9.04
N SER A 982 34.22 -12.43 9.30
CA SER A 982 34.65 -11.35 8.39
C SER A 982 36.14 -11.48 8.04
N LEU A 983 36.96 -11.97 8.97
CA LEU A 983 38.39 -12.25 8.79
C LEU A 983 38.69 -13.21 7.63
N MET A 984 37.74 -14.06 7.21
CA MET A 984 37.91 -14.89 6.01
C MET A 984 38.13 -14.04 4.75
N ALA A 985 37.40 -12.92 4.60
CA ALA A 985 37.56 -12.01 3.46
C ALA A 985 38.96 -11.38 3.44
N PHE A 986 39.46 -10.93 4.59
CA PHE A 986 40.80 -10.37 4.72
C PHE A 986 41.90 -11.39 4.41
N LEU A 987 41.77 -12.63 4.90
CA LEU A 987 42.74 -13.69 4.63
C LEU A 987 42.73 -14.16 3.17
N ARG A 988 41.56 -14.15 2.51
CA ARG A 988 41.44 -14.43 1.08
C ARG A 988 42.10 -13.35 0.22
N LYS A 989 41.97 -12.08 0.60
CA LYS A 989 42.64 -10.95 -0.08
C LYS A 989 44.15 -10.99 0.14
N ASN A 990 44.58 -11.17 1.39
CA ASN A 990 45.98 -11.23 1.78
C ASN A 990 46.19 -12.33 2.84
N SER A 991 46.82 -13.43 2.43
CA SER A 991 47.08 -14.57 3.31
C SER A 991 48.08 -14.30 4.43
N GLN A 992 48.80 -13.16 4.38
CA GLN A 992 49.72 -12.73 5.45
C GLN A 992 49.03 -11.88 6.53
N THR A 993 47.75 -11.56 6.36
CA THR A 993 46.98 -10.81 7.35
C THR A 993 46.98 -11.56 8.67
N SER A 994 47.41 -10.89 9.74
CA SER A 994 47.37 -11.47 11.07
C SER A 994 46.00 -11.17 11.70
N GLY A 995 45.34 -12.21 12.22
CA GLY A 995 44.03 -12.03 12.85
C GLY A 995 43.71 -13.09 13.91
N VAL A 996 42.86 -12.70 14.86
CA VAL A 996 42.31 -13.55 15.92
C VAL A 996 40.80 -13.36 15.95
N VAL A 997 40.03 -14.45 15.99
CA VAL A 997 38.58 -14.42 16.24
C VAL A 997 38.32 -14.95 17.65
N LEU A 998 37.63 -14.17 18.47
CA LEU A 998 37.23 -14.57 19.82
C LEU A 998 35.82 -15.13 19.80
N GLU A 999 35.68 -16.39 20.23
CA GLU A 999 34.43 -17.15 20.21
C GLU A 999 34.17 -17.83 21.56
N ASP A 1000 32.96 -18.33 21.77
CA ASP A 1000 32.57 -19.13 22.94
C ASP A 1000 32.64 -20.65 22.70
N PHE A 1001 33.07 -21.07 21.52
CA PHE A 1001 33.21 -22.48 21.14
C PHE A 1001 34.61 -22.82 20.65
N ASP A 1002 35.01 -24.09 20.79
CA ASP A 1002 36.32 -24.59 20.32
C ASP A 1002 36.23 -25.22 18.92
N SER A 1003 35.25 -26.10 18.69
CA SER A 1003 35.21 -26.93 17.47
C SER A 1003 33.92 -26.78 16.66
N ALA A 1004 32.77 -26.67 17.32
CA ALA A 1004 31.48 -26.46 16.67
C ALA A 1004 30.68 -25.47 17.50
N PHE A 1005 29.75 -24.73 16.86
CA PHE A 1005 28.99 -23.68 17.50
C PHE A 1005 28.30 -24.15 18.79
N THR A 1006 28.46 -23.39 19.87
CA THR A 1006 27.68 -23.56 21.11
C THR A 1006 26.22 -23.17 20.86
N ASN A 1007 25.99 -22.23 19.94
CA ASN A 1007 24.67 -21.82 19.50
C ASN A 1007 23.90 -22.98 18.84
N GLN A 1008 22.80 -23.37 19.47
CA GLN A 1008 21.90 -24.43 18.97
C GLN A 1008 20.80 -23.88 18.05
N PHE A 1009 20.78 -22.57 17.82
CA PHE A 1009 19.77 -21.86 17.04
C PHE A 1009 20.40 -20.94 15.99
N TYR A 1010 21.62 -21.23 15.55
CA TYR A 1010 22.34 -20.42 14.55
C TYR A 1010 21.48 -20.13 13.32
N HIS A 1011 21.36 -18.84 12.97
CA HIS A 1011 20.50 -18.31 11.91
C HIS A 1011 19.06 -18.86 11.92
N SER A 1012 18.48 -18.90 13.12
CA SER A 1012 17.09 -19.28 13.39
C SER A 1012 16.35 -18.14 14.07
N HIS A 1013 15.04 -18.09 13.86
CA HIS A 1013 14.14 -17.18 14.58
C HIS A 1013 14.05 -17.45 16.09
N LEU A 1014 14.62 -18.58 16.55
CA LEU A 1014 14.72 -18.97 17.96
C LEU A 1014 16.04 -18.49 18.62
N ASP A 1015 16.95 -17.85 17.87
CA ASP A 1015 18.15 -17.22 18.45
C ASP A 1015 17.80 -15.88 19.09
N ASP A 1016 17.07 -15.96 20.20
CA ASP A 1016 16.54 -14.81 20.95
C ASP A 1016 17.29 -14.57 22.28
N LEU A 1017 16.81 -13.59 23.06
CA LEU A 1017 17.41 -13.20 24.34
C LEU A 1017 17.59 -14.37 25.33
N SER A 1018 16.76 -15.42 25.25
CA SER A 1018 16.86 -16.58 26.15
C SER A 1018 18.07 -17.47 25.85
N ASN A 1019 18.66 -17.34 24.66
CA ASN A 1019 19.78 -18.16 24.20
C ASN A 1019 21.13 -17.69 24.76
N ILE A 1020 21.22 -16.45 25.24
CA ILE A 1020 22.48 -15.79 25.64
C ILE A 1020 22.51 -15.42 27.13
N ASN A 1021 23.71 -15.19 27.65
CA ASN A 1021 23.93 -14.77 29.04
C ASN A 1021 24.65 -13.42 29.10
N SER A 1022 24.01 -12.42 29.70
CA SER A 1022 24.56 -11.07 29.85
C SER A 1022 25.92 -11.05 30.57
N SER A 1023 26.09 -11.90 31.59
CA SER A 1023 27.36 -11.98 32.31
C SER A 1023 28.52 -12.50 31.46
N SER A 1024 28.23 -13.34 30.45
CA SER A 1024 29.22 -13.78 29.46
C SER A 1024 29.65 -12.63 28.56
N ILE A 1025 28.69 -11.82 28.09
CA ILE A 1025 28.96 -10.65 27.23
C ILE A 1025 29.77 -9.58 28.00
N VAL A 1026 29.44 -9.33 29.27
CA VAL A 1026 30.20 -8.41 30.14
C VAL A 1026 31.65 -8.86 30.29
N ALA A 1027 31.87 -10.17 30.47
CA ALA A 1027 33.20 -10.73 30.60
C ALA A 1027 34.00 -10.62 29.29
N ALA A 1028 33.40 -10.99 28.16
CA ALA A 1028 34.00 -10.82 26.85
C ALA A 1028 34.36 -9.35 26.57
N ALA A 1029 33.45 -8.41 26.86
CA ALA A 1029 33.69 -6.97 26.67
C ALA A 1029 34.86 -6.47 27.52
N SER A 1030 34.97 -6.97 28.76
CA SER A 1030 36.05 -6.61 29.68
C SER A 1030 37.41 -7.11 29.19
N ILE A 1031 37.44 -8.32 28.65
CA ILE A 1031 38.63 -8.93 28.04
C ILE A 1031 39.03 -8.13 26.79
N VAL A 1032 38.10 -7.94 25.85
CA VAL A 1032 38.34 -7.23 24.58
C VAL A 1032 38.86 -5.82 24.83
N ALA A 1033 38.22 -5.05 25.72
CA ALA A 1033 38.67 -3.69 26.04
C ALA A 1033 40.11 -3.66 26.57
N ARG A 1034 40.44 -4.55 27.51
CA ARG A 1034 41.79 -4.62 28.10
C ARG A 1034 42.82 -5.10 27.09
N THR A 1035 42.49 -6.08 26.26
CA THR A 1035 43.36 -6.58 25.20
C THR A 1035 43.68 -5.50 24.18
N LEU A 1036 42.67 -4.77 23.68
CA LEU A 1036 42.88 -3.66 22.75
C LEU A 1036 43.74 -2.56 23.36
N TYR A 1037 43.53 -2.23 24.63
CA TYR A 1037 44.37 -1.26 25.34
C TYR A 1037 45.83 -1.74 25.47
N ILE A 1038 46.06 -3.02 25.81
CA ILE A 1038 47.40 -3.60 25.91
C ILE A 1038 48.12 -3.52 24.55
N LEU A 1039 47.43 -3.89 23.47
CA LEU A 1039 48.00 -3.90 22.12
C LEU A 1039 48.29 -2.49 21.57
N ALA A 1040 47.48 -1.50 21.95
CA ALA A 1040 47.64 -0.13 21.47
C ALA A 1040 48.58 0.72 22.32
N SER A 1041 48.91 0.31 23.56
CA SER A 1041 49.74 1.10 24.47
C SER A 1041 51.23 1.01 24.18
N ASN A 1042 51.95 2.13 24.24
CA ASN A 1042 53.41 2.17 24.18
C ASN A 1042 54.11 1.80 25.51
N LYS A 1043 53.36 1.62 26.59
CA LYS A 1043 53.91 1.40 27.94
C LYS A 1043 54.31 -0.07 28.11
N LYS A 1044 55.62 -0.33 28.20
CA LYS A 1044 56.18 -1.69 28.35
C LYS A 1044 55.82 -2.39 29.68
N ASP A 1045 55.47 -1.64 30.72
CA ASP A 1045 55.05 -2.15 32.02
C ASP A 1045 53.64 -1.62 32.37
N LEU A 1046 52.61 -2.31 31.87
CA LEU A 1046 51.22 -2.04 32.25
C LEU A 1046 50.95 -2.63 33.64
N THR A 1047 50.77 -1.79 34.65
CA THR A 1047 50.44 -2.26 36.00
C THR A 1047 49.01 -2.81 36.06
N ALA A 1048 48.77 -3.83 36.88
CA ALA A 1048 47.42 -4.38 37.11
C ALA A 1048 46.40 -3.30 37.54
N THR A 1049 46.87 -2.24 38.21
CA THR A 1049 46.06 -1.06 38.55
C THR A 1049 45.56 -0.28 37.33
N THR A 1050 46.38 -0.13 36.28
CA THR A 1050 45.98 0.57 35.05
C THR A 1050 44.92 -0.22 34.29
N LEU A 1051 45.08 -1.55 34.21
CA LEU A 1051 44.10 -2.43 33.58
C LEU A 1051 42.81 -2.54 34.38
N SER A 1052 42.88 -2.48 35.72
CA SER A 1052 41.69 -2.46 36.59
C SER A 1052 40.85 -1.19 36.46
N ALA A 1053 41.42 -0.09 35.97
CA ALA A 1053 40.69 1.15 35.71
C ALA A 1053 39.75 1.03 34.48
N ILE A 1054 40.02 0.09 33.57
CA ILE A 1054 39.13 -0.23 32.45
C ILE A 1054 37.99 -1.10 33.01
N ASN A 1055 36.92 -0.42 33.40
CA ASN A 1055 35.72 -1.05 33.93
C ASN A 1055 34.57 -0.97 32.92
N VAL A 1056 33.98 -2.13 32.64
CA VAL A 1056 32.83 -2.27 31.76
C VAL A 1056 31.54 -2.01 32.54
N ASN A 1057 30.60 -1.28 31.93
CA ASN A 1057 29.30 -1.03 32.51
C ASN A 1057 28.33 -2.21 32.19
N ALA A 1058 28.09 -3.07 33.17
CA ALA A 1058 27.15 -4.19 33.02
C ALA A 1058 25.71 -3.74 32.73
N SER A 1059 25.29 -2.57 33.23
CA SER A 1059 23.95 -2.04 32.95
C SER A 1059 23.77 -1.67 31.47
N LEU A 1060 24.85 -1.25 30.80
CA LEU A 1060 24.81 -0.92 29.38
C LEU A 1060 24.65 -2.18 28.53
N VAL A 1061 25.22 -3.32 28.95
CA VAL A 1061 25.03 -4.62 28.28
C VAL A 1061 23.55 -5.02 28.32
N GLU A 1062 22.94 -4.99 29.50
CA GLU A 1062 21.52 -5.35 29.66
C GLU A 1062 20.60 -4.43 28.86
N GLU A 1063 20.89 -3.12 28.84
CA GLU A 1063 20.12 -2.15 28.06
C GLU A 1063 20.26 -2.43 26.55
N LEU A 1064 21.47 -2.63 26.04
CA LEU A 1064 21.71 -2.97 24.63
C LEU A 1064 21.05 -4.30 24.24
N MET A 1065 21.08 -5.32 25.10
CA MET A 1065 20.39 -6.58 24.89
C MET A 1065 18.88 -6.36 24.78
N GLY A 1066 18.29 -5.58 25.68
CA GLY A 1066 16.86 -5.23 25.61
C GLY A 1066 16.50 -4.42 24.36
N CYS A 1067 17.37 -3.50 23.92
CA CYS A 1067 17.12 -2.67 22.74
C CYS A 1067 17.23 -3.45 21.42
N LEU A 1068 18.23 -4.32 21.29
CA LEU A 1068 18.59 -4.97 20.02
C LEU A 1068 17.98 -6.36 19.83
N LEU A 1069 17.43 -6.98 20.88
CA LEU A 1069 16.92 -8.37 20.86
C LEU A 1069 15.48 -8.53 21.38
N SER A 1070 14.81 -7.48 21.84
CA SER A 1070 13.41 -7.51 22.27
C SER A 1070 12.54 -6.59 21.42
N CYS A 1071 11.23 -6.83 21.39
CA CYS A 1071 10.24 -5.92 20.81
C CYS A 1071 9.67 -4.92 21.83
N GLU A 1072 9.80 -5.20 23.14
CA GLU A 1072 9.24 -4.38 24.21
C GLU A 1072 10.34 -4.05 25.25
N PRO A 1073 10.83 -2.80 25.32
CA PRO A 1073 10.52 -1.67 24.43
C PRO A 1073 11.23 -1.73 23.05
N GLY A 1074 12.17 -2.68 22.87
CA GLY A 1074 12.95 -2.84 21.63
C GLY A 1074 13.72 -1.58 21.23
N LEU A 1075 13.69 -1.22 19.93
CA LEU A 1075 14.34 -0.01 19.44
C LEU A 1075 13.72 1.27 20.03
N SER A 1076 12.55 1.21 20.66
CA SER A 1076 11.98 2.33 21.43
C SER A 1076 12.53 2.44 22.86
N CYS A 1077 13.60 1.72 23.20
CA CYS A 1077 14.28 1.85 24.48
C CYS A 1077 14.89 3.27 24.68
N GLY A 1078 15.15 3.64 25.94
CA GLY A 1078 15.72 4.94 26.29
C GLY A 1078 17.06 5.23 25.60
N LEU A 1079 17.94 4.23 25.51
CA LEU A 1079 19.24 4.36 24.85
C LEU A 1079 19.13 4.68 23.35
N VAL A 1080 18.27 4.00 22.60
CA VAL A 1080 18.13 4.22 21.15
C VAL A 1080 17.42 5.54 20.87
N ASN A 1081 16.35 5.85 21.62
CA ASN A 1081 15.63 7.13 21.54
C ASN A 1081 16.48 8.35 21.93
N HIS A 1082 17.64 8.13 22.55
CA HIS A 1082 18.59 9.20 22.83
C HIS A 1082 19.42 9.60 21.58
N TYR A 1083 19.51 8.71 20.59
CA TYR A 1083 20.31 8.94 19.38
C TYR A 1083 19.48 9.12 18.10
N ILE A 1084 18.43 8.32 17.92
CA ILE A 1084 17.66 8.25 16.67
C ILE A 1084 16.15 8.18 16.92
N SER A 1085 15.37 8.55 15.91
CA SER A 1085 13.94 8.26 15.87
C SER A 1085 13.73 6.96 15.07
N PRO A 1086 13.50 5.81 15.74
CA PRO A 1086 13.33 4.53 15.05
C PRO A 1086 12.00 4.49 14.29
N THR A 1087 11.98 3.80 13.16
CA THR A 1087 10.78 3.57 12.34
C THR A 1087 9.99 2.36 12.81
N ASN A 1088 10.68 1.35 13.37
CA ASN A 1088 10.09 0.13 13.87
C ASN A 1088 10.42 -0.10 15.35
N THR A 1089 9.52 -0.74 16.09
CA THR A 1089 9.74 -1.09 17.51
C THR A 1089 10.56 -2.37 17.66
N CYS A 1090 10.24 -3.40 16.88
CA CYS A 1090 10.97 -4.67 16.86
C CYS A 1090 12.24 -4.55 16.00
N PRO A 1091 13.42 -4.86 16.55
CA PRO A 1091 14.63 -4.96 15.75
C PRO A 1091 14.57 -6.18 14.83
N SER A 1092 14.99 -6.00 13.58
CA SER A 1092 15.34 -7.09 12.67
C SER A 1092 16.78 -6.88 12.23
N GLN A 1093 17.62 -7.89 12.46
CA GLN A 1093 19.02 -7.90 12.06
C GLN A 1093 19.20 -8.45 10.64
N TYR A 1094 18.16 -8.41 9.82
CA TYR A 1094 18.27 -8.70 8.41
C TYR A 1094 19.02 -7.57 7.70
N VAL A 1095 19.90 -7.90 6.75
CA VAL A 1095 20.72 -6.93 6.02
C VAL A 1095 19.89 -5.88 5.25
N GLY A 1096 18.72 -6.27 4.75
CA GLY A 1096 17.86 -5.39 3.94
C GLY A 1096 18.31 -5.28 2.48
N VAL A 1097 17.79 -4.27 1.79
CA VAL A 1097 18.09 -3.98 0.38
C VAL A 1097 18.69 -2.59 0.25
N LEU A 1098 19.53 -2.37 -0.77
CA LEU A 1098 20.00 -1.02 -1.07
C LEU A 1098 18.99 -0.22 -1.89
N GLU A 1099 18.47 0.82 -1.26
CA GLU A 1099 17.61 1.82 -1.85
C GLU A 1099 18.44 3.04 -2.28
N GLY A 1100 18.44 3.34 -3.58
CA GLY A 1100 19.14 4.50 -4.15
C GLY A 1100 20.64 4.30 -4.39
N GLU A 1101 21.34 5.42 -4.62
CA GLU A 1101 22.77 5.45 -4.93
C GLU A 1101 23.62 5.18 -3.66
N PRO A 1102 24.49 4.15 -3.67
CA PRO A 1102 25.38 3.87 -2.55
C PRO A 1102 26.39 5.00 -2.34
N SER A 1103 26.45 5.57 -1.13
CA SER A 1103 27.40 6.64 -0.80
C SER A 1103 27.92 6.57 0.63
N SER A 1104 28.96 7.36 0.94
CA SER A 1104 29.47 7.53 2.31
C SER A 1104 28.59 8.43 3.20
N THR A 1105 27.65 9.17 2.59
CA THR A 1105 26.69 10.06 3.27
C THR A 1105 25.28 9.76 2.75
N PRO A 1106 24.77 8.54 2.98
CA PRO A 1106 23.48 8.12 2.45
C PRO A 1106 22.32 8.89 3.10
N TYR A 1107 21.20 8.96 2.38
CA TYR A 1107 19.96 9.51 2.92
C TYR A 1107 19.50 8.66 4.13
N PRO A 1108 19.20 9.27 5.30
CA PRO A 1108 18.86 8.50 6.51
C PRO A 1108 17.69 7.53 6.35
N GLY A 1109 16.73 7.82 5.47
CA GLY A 1109 15.58 6.93 5.22
C GLY A 1109 15.95 5.61 4.52
N TYR A 1110 17.13 5.52 3.88
CA TYR A 1110 17.62 4.29 3.23
C TYR A 1110 18.52 3.44 4.13
N ILE A 1111 18.71 3.85 5.38
CA ILE A 1111 19.62 3.20 6.34
C ILE A 1111 18.80 2.52 7.42
N SER A 1112 19.13 1.27 7.75
CA SER A 1112 18.46 0.55 8.83
C SER A 1112 18.63 1.27 10.17
N ASP A 1113 17.57 1.22 11.01
CA ASP A 1113 17.55 1.83 12.34
C ASP A 1113 18.77 1.42 13.19
N VAL A 1114 19.18 0.14 13.10
CA VAL A 1114 20.35 -0.38 13.79
C VAL A 1114 21.64 0.30 13.32
N SER A 1115 21.86 0.42 12.00
CA SER A 1115 23.06 1.09 11.47
C SER A 1115 23.09 2.57 11.85
N ARG A 1116 21.94 3.26 11.84
CA ARG A 1116 21.82 4.66 12.27
C ARG A 1116 22.15 4.85 13.75
N PHE A 1117 21.66 3.94 14.60
CA PHE A 1117 21.99 3.91 16.03
C PHE A 1117 23.50 3.69 16.24
N LEU A 1118 24.08 2.68 15.60
CA LEU A 1118 25.49 2.34 15.75
C LEU A 1118 26.42 3.47 15.28
N TRP A 1119 26.07 4.14 14.18
CA TRP A 1119 26.79 5.31 13.70
C TRP A 1119 26.81 6.43 14.74
N ASN A 1120 25.65 6.78 15.30
CA ASN A 1120 25.57 7.83 16.32
C ASN A 1120 26.29 7.45 17.61
N PHE A 1121 26.12 6.19 18.06
CA PHE A 1121 26.77 5.67 19.26
C PHE A 1121 28.30 5.69 19.13
N LEU A 1122 28.84 5.15 18.02
CA LEU A 1122 30.28 5.16 17.77
C LEU A 1122 30.81 6.58 17.61
N ALA A 1123 30.11 7.45 16.87
CA ALA A 1123 30.50 8.85 16.69
C ALA A 1123 30.68 9.58 18.02
N GLU A 1124 29.76 9.42 18.97
CA GLU A 1124 29.91 10.02 20.28
C GLU A 1124 31.04 9.38 21.09
N LYS A 1125 31.05 8.05 21.22
CA LYS A 1125 31.99 7.34 22.12
C LYS A 1125 33.45 7.44 21.69
N THR A 1126 33.70 7.61 20.41
CA THR A 1126 35.06 7.76 19.87
C THR A 1126 35.51 9.21 19.72
N SER A 1127 34.63 10.17 20.01
CA SER A 1127 34.94 11.59 19.81
C SER A 1127 35.87 12.19 20.87
N ILE A 1128 36.51 13.30 20.49
CA ILE A 1128 37.18 14.19 21.44
C ILE A 1128 36.17 15.28 21.87
N PRO A 1129 35.97 15.54 23.17
CA PRO A 1129 35.11 16.62 23.63
C PRO A 1129 35.62 17.96 23.10
N SER A 1130 34.88 18.61 22.21
CA SER A 1130 35.19 19.98 21.78
C SER A 1130 34.84 20.95 22.90
N GLU A 1131 35.74 21.88 23.24
CA GLU A 1131 35.46 23.00 24.17
C GLU A 1131 34.29 23.89 23.69
N SER A 1132 33.84 23.73 22.44
CA SER A 1132 32.68 24.40 21.84
C SER A 1132 31.43 23.50 21.73
N ALA A 1133 31.20 22.60 22.69
CA ALA A 1133 30.05 21.66 22.72
C ALA A 1133 28.64 22.30 22.80
N SER A 1134 28.51 23.63 22.66
CA SER A 1134 27.23 24.35 22.77
C SER A 1134 26.61 24.77 21.42
N SER A 1135 27.27 24.53 20.29
CA SER A 1135 26.68 24.88 18.99
C SER A 1135 25.76 23.75 18.49
N ALA A 1136 24.45 24.00 18.52
CA ALA A 1136 23.47 23.17 17.82
C ALA A 1136 23.84 23.06 16.33
N CYS A 1137 23.87 21.85 15.78
CA CYS A 1137 23.97 21.54 14.36
C CYS A 1137 22.62 21.16 13.75
N PRO A 1138 21.85 22.13 13.25
CA PRO A 1138 20.63 21.82 12.49
C PRO A 1138 20.91 21.16 11.13
N LYS A 1139 22.13 21.28 10.56
CA LYS A 1139 22.45 20.75 9.22
C LYS A 1139 23.88 20.26 8.97
N ASN A 1140 24.90 20.92 9.52
CA ASN A 1140 26.30 20.55 9.35
C ASN A 1140 27.15 21.22 10.43
N CYS A 1141 28.25 20.58 10.81
CA CYS A 1141 29.19 21.12 11.78
C CYS A 1141 30.29 21.94 11.09
N SER A 1142 30.62 23.10 11.65
CA SER A 1142 31.64 24.00 11.11
C SER A 1142 33.04 23.58 11.56
N GLY A 1143 33.62 22.60 10.87
CA GLY A 1143 35.02 22.18 11.02
C GLY A 1143 35.32 20.86 10.28
N ALA A 1144 36.57 20.68 9.83
CA ALA A 1144 37.00 19.41 9.26
C ALA A 1144 36.86 18.28 10.31
N ASN A 1145 36.34 17.11 9.91
CA ASN A 1145 36.07 15.95 10.78
C ASN A 1145 35.09 16.21 11.94
N HIS A 1146 34.22 17.21 11.81
CA HIS A 1146 33.11 17.39 12.75
C HIS A 1146 31.85 16.69 12.22
N LEU A 1147 31.23 15.87 13.06
CA LEU A 1147 30.01 15.13 12.77
C LEU A 1147 28.87 15.62 13.66
N CYS A 1148 27.67 15.70 13.09
CA CYS A 1148 26.47 16.03 13.85
C CYS A 1148 25.83 14.74 14.35
N VAL A 1149 25.73 14.60 15.67
CA VAL A 1149 25.15 13.42 16.34
C VAL A 1149 23.83 13.83 16.98
N ARG A 1150 22.86 12.91 17.07
CA ARG A 1150 21.53 13.12 17.68
C ARG A 1150 20.63 14.15 16.98
N SER A 1151 20.91 14.48 15.72
CA SER A 1151 20.13 15.48 14.96
C SER A 1151 18.67 15.10 14.77
N GLU A 1152 18.35 13.81 14.76
CA GLU A 1152 16.99 13.30 14.52
C GLU A 1152 16.00 13.57 15.67
N ILE A 1153 16.49 13.73 16.91
CA ILE A 1153 15.62 13.81 18.10
C ILE A 1153 15.07 15.21 18.33
N ASP A 1154 15.93 16.22 18.33
CA ASP A 1154 15.58 17.58 18.74
C ASP A 1154 15.76 18.63 17.63
N GLY A 1155 16.17 18.20 16.42
CA GLY A 1155 16.48 19.07 15.28
C GLY A 1155 17.65 20.03 15.54
N LYS A 1156 18.32 19.90 16.69
CA LYS A 1156 19.42 20.76 17.13
C LYS A 1156 20.74 20.01 17.11
N GLY A 1157 20.79 18.73 17.47
CA GLY A 1157 22.00 17.90 17.39
C GLY A 1157 23.21 18.43 18.18
N GLY A 1158 24.25 17.61 18.30
CA GLY A 1158 25.54 17.99 18.91
C GLY A 1158 26.70 17.76 17.95
N CYS A 1159 27.56 18.77 17.77
CA CYS A 1159 28.80 18.62 16.99
C CYS A 1159 29.89 17.94 17.82
N VAL A 1160 30.42 16.85 17.29
CA VAL A 1160 31.57 16.14 17.87
C VAL A 1160 32.67 15.97 16.84
N VAL A 1161 33.93 15.93 17.27
CA VAL A 1161 35.06 15.60 16.39
C VAL A 1161 35.19 14.09 16.36
N SER A 1162 34.85 13.47 15.24
CA SER A 1162 34.89 12.01 15.06
C SER A 1162 35.11 11.65 13.60
N THR A 1163 35.68 10.46 13.36
CA THR A 1163 35.90 9.90 12.03
C THR A 1163 34.88 8.82 11.65
N THR A 1164 33.76 8.74 12.37
CA THR A 1164 32.73 7.75 12.06
C THR A 1164 32.16 7.94 10.66
N ARG A 1165 32.12 6.86 9.87
CA ARG A 1165 31.61 6.86 8.49
C ARG A 1165 30.74 5.65 8.20
N TYR A 1166 29.83 5.82 7.25
CA TYR A 1166 29.14 4.70 6.62
C TYR A 1166 29.98 4.13 5.48
N VAL A 1167 29.93 2.81 5.32
CA VAL A 1167 30.50 2.09 4.19
C VAL A 1167 29.39 1.24 3.58
N PRO A 1168 29.04 1.44 2.30
CA PRO A 1168 28.00 0.63 1.68
C PRO A 1168 28.43 -0.83 1.62
N ALA A 1169 27.48 -1.74 1.85
CA ALA A 1169 27.70 -3.18 1.91
C ALA A 1169 26.76 -3.87 0.90
N TYR A 1170 27.31 -4.23 -0.25
CA TYR A 1170 26.63 -4.93 -1.33
C TYR A 1170 27.68 -5.65 -2.19
N SER A 1171 27.22 -6.51 -3.09
CA SER A 1171 28.10 -7.30 -3.96
C SER A 1171 29.13 -6.43 -4.70
N THR A 1172 30.40 -6.83 -4.70
CA THR A 1172 31.47 -6.13 -5.43
C THR A 1172 31.31 -6.24 -6.95
N ARG A 1173 30.48 -7.18 -7.41
CA ARG A 1173 30.11 -7.34 -8.81
C ARG A 1173 28.96 -6.45 -9.25
N LEU A 1174 28.38 -5.65 -8.37
CA LEU A 1174 27.35 -4.69 -8.75
C LEU A 1174 27.92 -3.28 -8.83
N LYS A 1175 27.38 -2.50 -9.74
CA LYS A 1175 27.67 -1.08 -9.90
C LYS A 1175 26.37 -0.33 -10.11
N PHE A 1176 26.22 0.81 -9.46
CA PHE A 1176 25.08 1.70 -9.67
C PHE A 1176 25.49 2.80 -10.65
N GLU A 1177 24.87 2.85 -11.82
CA GLU A 1177 25.08 3.90 -12.83
C GLU A 1177 23.76 4.26 -13.51
N SER A 1178 23.57 5.57 -13.77
CA SER A 1178 22.40 6.09 -14.50
C SER A 1178 21.05 5.62 -13.95
N GLU A 1179 20.89 5.63 -12.61
CA GLU A 1179 19.68 5.18 -11.91
C GLU A 1179 19.36 3.67 -12.05
N SER A 1180 20.34 2.86 -12.46
CA SER A 1180 20.19 1.42 -12.64
C SER A 1180 21.35 0.61 -12.06
N TRP A 1181 21.09 -0.67 -11.74
CA TRP A 1181 22.08 -1.59 -11.23
C TRP A 1181 22.64 -2.45 -12.37
N GLU A 1182 23.94 -2.36 -12.60
CA GLU A 1182 24.66 -3.14 -13.61
C GLU A 1182 25.49 -4.26 -12.96
N LEU A 1183 25.46 -5.44 -13.59
CA LEU A 1183 26.29 -6.58 -13.21
C LEU A 1183 27.64 -6.55 -13.92
N LEU A 1184 28.71 -6.48 -13.14
CA LEU A 1184 30.08 -6.55 -13.60
C LEU A 1184 30.50 -8.01 -13.87
N PRO A 1185 31.28 -8.26 -14.94
CA PRO A 1185 31.82 -9.58 -15.22
C PRO A 1185 32.77 -10.03 -14.10
N PRO A 1186 32.86 -11.33 -13.81
CA PRO A 1186 33.75 -11.83 -12.77
C PRO A 1186 35.21 -11.55 -13.15
N ASN A 1187 35.97 -10.98 -12.22
CA ASN A 1187 37.37 -10.70 -12.45
C ASN A 1187 38.22 -11.95 -12.21
N SER A 1188 38.68 -12.63 -13.26
CA SER A 1188 39.50 -13.84 -13.15
C SER A 1188 40.86 -13.64 -12.48
N SER A 1189 41.32 -12.39 -12.36
CA SER A 1189 42.57 -12.05 -11.65
C SER A 1189 42.37 -11.86 -10.15
N ASP A 1190 41.12 -11.71 -9.69
CA ASP A 1190 40.77 -11.60 -8.29
C ASP A 1190 40.07 -12.90 -7.82
N PRO A 1191 40.73 -13.74 -6.99
CA PRO A 1191 40.13 -14.97 -6.48
C PRO A 1191 38.88 -14.71 -5.63
N MET A 1192 38.72 -13.51 -5.07
CA MET A 1192 37.47 -13.11 -4.42
C MET A 1192 36.39 -12.80 -5.48
N GLY A 1193 36.72 -12.04 -6.53
CA GLY A 1193 35.78 -11.65 -7.59
C GLY A 1193 35.15 -12.80 -8.37
N LEU A 1194 35.78 -13.99 -8.41
CA LEU A 1194 35.21 -15.19 -9.04
C LEU A 1194 34.05 -15.82 -8.26
N VAL A 1195 34.08 -15.73 -6.93
CA VAL A 1195 33.10 -16.35 -6.02
C VAL A 1195 32.16 -15.32 -5.41
N ASP A 1196 32.21 -14.07 -5.88
CA ASP A 1196 31.44 -12.98 -5.28
C ASP A 1196 29.93 -13.19 -5.49
N PRO A 1197 29.15 -13.27 -4.40
CA PRO A 1197 27.73 -13.56 -4.49
C PRO A 1197 26.97 -12.32 -4.92
N VAL A 1198 25.91 -12.52 -5.72
CA VAL A 1198 25.01 -11.45 -6.16
C VAL A 1198 23.61 -11.81 -5.69
N TRP A 1199 23.32 -11.45 -4.44
CA TRP A 1199 22.00 -11.64 -3.86
C TRP A 1199 21.08 -10.47 -4.19
N THR A 1200 19.86 -10.78 -4.59
CA THR A 1200 18.80 -9.79 -4.82
C THR A 1200 17.50 -10.25 -4.16
N GLU A 1201 16.73 -9.29 -3.67
CA GLU A 1201 15.43 -9.51 -3.06
C GLU A 1201 14.34 -9.04 -4.02
N SER A 1202 13.38 -9.91 -4.34
CA SER A 1202 12.27 -9.56 -5.24
C SER A 1202 11.48 -8.38 -4.69
N ASN A 1203 10.96 -7.51 -5.56
CA ASN A 1203 9.95 -6.54 -5.15
C ASN A 1203 8.61 -7.26 -4.86
N TRP A 1204 7.83 -6.73 -3.92
CA TRP A 1204 6.45 -7.14 -3.65
C TRP A 1204 5.58 -5.91 -3.32
N ARG A 1205 4.26 -6.02 -3.50
CA ARG A 1205 3.31 -4.93 -3.19
C ARG A 1205 2.67 -5.10 -1.82
N THR A 1206 2.15 -6.29 -1.57
CA THR A 1206 1.43 -6.64 -0.35
C THR A 1206 1.84 -8.04 0.04
N ILE A 1207 2.14 -8.24 1.33
CA ILE A 1207 2.28 -9.56 1.92
C ILE A 1207 1.16 -9.72 2.94
N GLY A 1208 0.39 -10.80 2.85
CA GLY A 1208 -0.73 -11.01 3.74
C GLY A 1208 -1.15 -12.47 3.87
N LEU A 1209 -1.69 -12.79 5.04
CA LEU A 1209 -2.29 -14.08 5.36
C LEU A 1209 -3.69 -13.83 5.95
N GLN A 1210 -4.70 -14.47 5.36
CA GLN A 1210 -6.08 -14.37 5.84
C GLN A 1210 -6.72 -15.75 5.92
N VAL A 1211 -7.63 -15.91 6.87
CA VAL A 1211 -8.36 -17.16 7.11
C VAL A 1211 -9.85 -16.89 7.09
N TYR A 1212 -10.59 -17.72 6.36
CA TYR A 1212 -12.04 -17.61 6.25
C TYR A 1212 -12.68 -18.97 5.94
N THR A 1213 -14.00 -19.05 6.12
CA THR A 1213 -14.76 -20.28 5.85
C THR A 1213 -15.34 -20.24 4.43
N VAL A 1214 -15.02 -21.25 3.61
CA VAL A 1214 -15.58 -21.45 2.27
C VAL A 1214 -16.66 -22.53 2.30
N GLN A 1215 -17.71 -22.34 1.50
CA GLN A 1215 -18.76 -23.34 1.28
C GLN A 1215 -18.41 -24.21 0.08
N HIS A 1216 -18.85 -25.47 0.10
CA HIS A 1216 -18.60 -26.37 -1.03
C HIS A 1216 -19.36 -25.89 -2.29
N ALA A 1217 -18.69 -25.86 -3.44
CA ALA A 1217 -19.22 -25.29 -4.70
C ALA A 1217 -20.58 -25.86 -5.16
N PHE A 1218 -20.88 -27.11 -4.76
CA PHE A 1218 -22.19 -27.73 -4.97
C PHE A 1218 -23.33 -26.93 -4.32
N TYR A 1219 -23.12 -26.37 -3.12
CA TYR A 1219 -24.12 -25.53 -2.45
C TYR A 1219 -24.28 -24.19 -3.15
N ASP A 1220 -23.20 -23.55 -3.59
CA ASP A 1220 -23.29 -22.31 -4.37
C ASP A 1220 -24.11 -22.54 -5.66
N THR A 1221 -23.93 -23.71 -6.28
CA THR A 1221 -24.73 -24.13 -7.45
C THR A 1221 -26.20 -24.33 -7.09
N ILE A 1222 -26.51 -25.02 -5.97
CA ILE A 1222 -27.90 -25.18 -5.51
C ILE A 1222 -28.54 -23.83 -5.24
N VAL A 1223 -27.83 -22.94 -4.56
CA VAL A 1223 -28.36 -21.63 -4.18
C VAL A 1223 -28.58 -20.77 -5.42
N LEU A 1224 -27.67 -20.81 -6.41
CA LEU A 1224 -27.86 -20.18 -7.70
C LEU A 1224 -29.09 -20.76 -8.44
N LEU A 1225 -29.21 -22.08 -8.52
CA LEU A 1225 -30.35 -22.75 -9.17
C LEU A 1225 -31.68 -22.45 -8.48
N ALA A 1226 -31.69 -22.39 -7.15
CA ALA A 1226 -32.85 -22.01 -6.36
C ALA A 1226 -33.24 -20.55 -6.62
N GLY A 1227 -32.26 -19.64 -6.66
CA GLY A 1227 -32.47 -18.24 -7.01
C GLY A 1227 -33.05 -18.07 -8.41
N VAL A 1228 -32.47 -18.73 -9.41
CA VAL A 1228 -32.97 -18.71 -10.80
C VAL A 1228 -34.39 -19.29 -10.88
N SER A 1229 -34.65 -20.43 -10.24
CA SER A 1229 -35.97 -21.06 -10.22
C SER A 1229 -37.04 -20.17 -9.58
N LEU A 1230 -36.71 -19.53 -8.46
CA LEU A 1230 -37.59 -18.60 -7.76
C LEU A 1230 -37.89 -17.35 -8.60
N THR A 1231 -36.89 -16.85 -9.32
CA THR A 1231 -37.05 -15.71 -10.26
C THR A 1231 -37.99 -16.07 -11.41
N ILE A 1232 -37.83 -17.26 -12.00
CA ILE A 1232 -38.70 -17.75 -13.09
C ILE A 1232 -40.14 -17.92 -12.58
N LEU A 1233 -40.34 -18.54 -11.41
CA LEU A 1233 -41.66 -18.71 -10.81
C LEU A 1233 -42.33 -17.38 -10.49
N ALA A 1234 -41.57 -16.41 -9.95
CA ALA A 1234 -42.07 -15.06 -9.69
C ALA A 1234 -42.48 -14.35 -10.98
N TYR A 1235 -41.68 -14.45 -12.05
CA TYR A 1235 -42.00 -13.88 -13.35
C TYR A 1235 -43.27 -14.49 -13.97
N LEU A 1236 -43.41 -15.82 -13.92
CA LEU A 1236 -44.62 -16.52 -14.37
C LEU A 1236 -45.86 -16.10 -13.57
N ALA A 1237 -45.73 -15.95 -12.25
CA ALA A 1237 -46.81 -15.46 -11.40
C ALA A 1237 -47.22 -14.02 -11.77
N ILE A 1238 -46.27 -13.13 -12.02
CA ILE A 1238 -46.53 -11.75 -12.46
C ILE A 1238 -47.27 -11.75 -13.81
N LEU A 1239 -46.86 -12.58 -14.77
CA LEU A 1239 -47.54 -12.69 -16.08
C LEU A 1239 -48.97 -13.20 -15.94
N LEU A 1240 -49.20 -14.21 -15.09
CA LEU A 1240 -50.53 -14.74 -14.82
C LEU A 1240 -51.44 -13.70 -14.15
N ILE A 1241 -50.94 -12.97 -13.15
CA ILE A 1241 -51.67 -11.91 -12.47
C ILE A 1241 -52.01 -10.77 -13.45
N ARG A 1242 -51.05 -10.36 -14.30
CA ARG A 1242 -51.29 -9.33 -15.34
C ARG A 1242 -52.35 -9.76 -16.35
N SER A 1243 -52.35 -11.03 -16.75
CA SER A 1243 -53.37 -11.61 -17.65
C SER A 1243 -54.78 -11.62 -17.02
N ILE A 1244 -54.87 -11.95 -15.73
CA ILE A 1244 -56.13 -11.94 -14.98
C ILE A 1244 -56.67 -10.50 -14.83
N ILE A 1245 -55.80 -9.55 -14.48
CA ILE A 1245 -56.18 -8.12 -14.35
C ILE A 1245 -56.66 -7.55 -15.70
N ASN A 1246 -55.95 -7.84 -16.79
CA ASN A 1246 -56.35 -7.38 -18.13
C ASN A 1246 -57.68 -7.99 -18.60
N LYS A 1247 -58.01 -9.22 -18.17
CA LYS A 1247 -59.32 -9.83 -18.45
C LYS A 1247 -60.43 -9.20 -17.62
N ALA A 1248 -60.18 -8.90 -16.34
CA ALA A 1248 -61.14 -8.22 -15.47
C ALA A 1248 -61.46 -6.80 -15.98
N LEU A 1249 -60.44 -6.05 -16.41
CA LEU A 1249 -60.60 -4.69 -16.96
C LEU A 1249 -61.26 -4.62 -18.34
N LYS A 1250 -61.42 -5.75 -19.05
CA LYS A 1250 -62.15 -5.83 -20.33
C LYS A 1250 -63.64 -6.18 -20.17
N GLN A 1251 -64.08 -6.53 -18.95
CA GLN A 1251 -65.48 -6.87 -18.66
C GLN A 1251 -66.26 -5.73 -17.96
N ASP A 1252 -65.59 -4.62 -17.61
CA ASP A 1252 -66.18 -3.32 -17.29
C ASP A 1252 -66.15 -2.42 -18.54
#